data_AF-A0AAE0RCT1-F1
#
_entry.id   AF-A0AAE0RCT1-F1
#
_cell.length_a   1.000
_cell.length_b   1.000
_cell.length_c   1.000
_cell.angle_alpha   90.00
_cell.angle_beta   90.00
_cell.angle_gamma   90.00
#
_symmetry.space_group_name_H-M   'P 1'
#
loop_
_entity.id
_entity.type
_entity.pdbx_description
1 polymer ?
#
loop_
_entity_poly.entity_id
_entity_poly.type
_entity_poly.pdbx_seq_one_letter_code
_entity_poly.pdbx_strand_id
1 'polypeptide(L)'
;MKLWERVVEARLRKVVEIYLEKAYDRVPREELWYYMRKSGVAEKYVRVVQDMYERSRTVVRCAVGQTEEFKVEVGLHQGSALSPFLFAIVMDQLSEEVRQESHWTMMFADDIVICSESRVEENLERWRFALERRGMKVSRSKTEYMCVNEREGNGTVRLQGEEVKKVQEFKYLGSTVQSNGECGKEVKKRVQAGWNGWRKVSGVLCDRKLSARIKGKVYRTVVRPAMLYGLETVSLRKRKEAELEVAELKILRFSLGVARLDRIRNEYIRGTAHVGRLLDKVREARLRWFGHVQRRERKLLVLTVATQETDGFLRFMQSANYFKYSVKVLGMGEEWKGGDVGHSIGGGQKVGLLKEAMEALADQEDLLILFVDRFAKLGVMLVQSLDSKPLYALLYDLIFAGGPEEILRKFKQFNHKVVFAAEGVIWPDAHLAEKYPYVRSGKRFLNSGGFIGFAPYINKIVKQWQLHDNDDDQLFYTKIYVDPIKRESLNMTLDHKCQIFQNLNGAVDEVLLKFGTERVRIRNTVHDSLPVVIHGNINTKIYLNYLANYVPNAWTYERGCTICDQDMLDLSQLTEYPRVKIGVFIEQPTPFLPEFLQRLLTLDYPKDKLDLFIHNSEVYHEKHLQAFWEESKNVFHSFKVVGPEEILSQAEARNLGMDLCRRDPECDYYFSIDTDVMLTNLQTLKLLMEQNRKIIGPLVTRHGKLWSNFWGALSLDGYYARSEDYIDIVQGKRVGVWNIPYMAHVYLIKGEALRNELKERNVFVLEKLDPDMALCRNSRELGVFMYITNRHEFGRLISTANYNTSHLNNDLWQIFENPLDWREKYVHPNYTQIFTQNHLEQPCPDVFWFPVLSEQACDELVEEMENYGTWSGGKHEDKRISGGYESVPTDDIHMRQIGYEKEWLHFIQEFISPVTLKVFSGYYTKGYAIMNFVVKYTPNRQSYLRPHHDSSTFTINIALNHKGRDFQGGGCRFHRYNCSIESPRKGWSFMHPGRLTHLHEGLPTTNGTRYIAVSFIDP
;
A
#
# COMPACT_ATOMS: atom_id res chain seq x y z
N MET A 1 2.59 26.68 29.27
CA MET A 1 3.38 26.12 30.39
C MET A 1 3.74 27.27 31.33
N LYS A 2 3.73 27.10 32.66
CA LYS A 2 3.95 28.23 33.58
C LYS A 2 5.33 28.14 34.23
N LEU A 3 6.07 29.24 34.22
CA LEU A 3 7.46 29.37 34.72
C LEU A 3 7.70 28.74 36.11
N TRP A 4 6.76 28.89 37.05
CA TRP A 4 6.88 28.35 38.42
C TRP A 4 7.00 26.82 38.48
N GLU A 5 6.34 26.10 37.55
CA GLU A 5 6.42 24.64 37.45
C GLU A 5 7.85 24.20 37.16
N ARG A 6 8.52 24.85 36.20
CA ARG A 6 9.87 24.50 35.77
C ARG A 6 10.95 24.89 36.74
N VAL A 7 10.81 26.04 37.39
CA VAL A 7 11.76 26.50 38.41
C VAL A 7 11.79 25.54 39.61
N VAL A 8 10.66 24.94 39.99
CA VAL A 8 10.56 23.99 41.11
C VAL A 8 10.95 22.58 40.72
N GLU A 9 10.43 22.09 39.59
CA GLU A 9 10.60 20.71 39.14
C GLU A 9 12.05 20.40 38.77
N ALA A 10 12.75 21.35 38.13
CA ALA A 10 14.08 21.13 37.57
C ALA A 10 15.23 21.77 38.37
N ARG A 11 14.99 22.22 39.62
CA ARG A 11 16.01 22.84 40.53
C ARG A 11 16.87 23.94 39.88
N LEU A 12 16.31 24.66 38.90
CA LEU A 12 17.05 25.60 38.06
C LEU A 12 17.51 26.82 38.88
N ARG A 13 18.78 27.18 38.73
CA ARG A 13 19.42 28.24 39.53
C ARG A 13 19.38 29.62 38.87
N LYS A 14 19.42 29.71 37.54
CA LYS A 14 19.42 30.99 36.82
C LYS A 14 18.32 31.03 35.75
N VAL A 15 17.60 32.16 35.72
CA VAL A 15 16.55 32.46 34.74
C VAL A 15 16.91 33.78 34.04
N VAL A 16 16.89 33.80 32.71
CA VAL A 16 17.14 35.00 31.89
C VAL A 16 15.93 35.25 30.98
N GLU A 17 15.43 36.48 30.94
CA GLU A 17 14.44 36.93 29.96
C GLU A 17 15.11 37.73 28.86
N ILE A 18 14.98 37.27 27.63
CA ILE A 18 15.41 37.99 26.44
C ILE A 18 14.22 38.78 25.92
N TYR A 19 14.41 40.09 25.80
CA TYR A 19 13.45 40.97 25.15
C TYR A 19 13.92 41.34 23.76
N LEU A 20 13.02 41.33 22.78
CA LEU A 20 13.30 41.84 21.44
C LEU A 20 12.94 43.34 21.32
N GLU A 21 13.76 44.10 20.59
CA GLU A 21 13.42 45.47 20.23
C GLU A 21 12.40 45.48 19.08
N LYS A 22 11.15 45.86 19.35
CA LYS A 22 10.10 46.00 18.31
C LYS A 22 9.97 44.73 17.44
N ALA A 23 9.71 43.60 18.09
CA ALA A 23 9.80 42.26 17.49
C ALA A 23 9.08 42.12 16.13
N TYR A 24 7.84 42.60 16.03
CA TYR A 24 7.06 42.52 14.79
C TYR A 24 7.60 43.45 13.71
N ASP A 25 8.07 44.63 14.07
CA ASP A 25 8.51 45.67 13.12
C ASP A 25 9.88 45.37 12.51
N ARG A 26 10.63 44.42 13.10
CA ARG A 26 12.00 44.07 12.68
C ARG A 26 12.13 42.78 11.88
N VAL A 27 11.06 42.00 11.73
CA VAL A 27 11.12 40.73 10.97
C VAL A 27 11.48 40.99 9.51
N PRO A 28 12.62 40.49 8.99
CA PRO A 28 12.93 40.64 7.57
C PRO A 28 11.98 39.81 6.71
N ARG A 29 11.43 40.42 5.66
CA ARG A 29 10.46 39.76 4.78
C ARG A 29 11.08 38.59 4.01
N GLU A 30 12.32 38.74 3.55
CA GLU A 30 13.04 37.66 2.85
C GLU A 30 13.20 36.40 3.71
N GLU A 31 13.54 36.57 4.98
CA GLU A 31 13.64 35.47 5.94
C GLU A 31 12.27 34.82 6.19
N LEU A 32 11.20 35.62 6.26
CA LEU A 32 9.84 35.09 6.37
C LEU A 32 9.49 34.19 5.17
N TRP A 33 9.74 34.64 3.94
CA TRP A 33 9.47 33.84 2.73
C TRP A 33 10.25 32.54 2.74
N TYR A 34 11.54 32.61 3.10
CA TYR A 34 12.41 31.46 3.24
C TYR A 34 11.87 30.46 4.28
N TYR A 35 11.51 30.92 5.47
CA TYR A 35 11.01 30.05 6.54
C TYR A 35 9.62 29.47 6.28
N MET A 36 8.75 30.18 5.56
CA MET A 36 7.48 29.61 5.08
C MET A 36 7.73 28.42 4.14
N ARG A 37 8.63 28.57 3.16
CA ARG A 37 8.99 27.48 2.24
C ARG A 37 9.64 26.31 2.97
N LYS A 38 10.60 26.59 3.86
CA LYS A 38 11.29 25.59 4.68
C LYS A 38 10.32 24.82 5.58
N SER A 39 9.25 25.46 6.04
CA SER A 39 8.18 24.83 6.84
C SER A 39 7.13 24.08 6.01
N GLY A 40 7.37 23.86 4.71
CA GLY A 40 6.49 23.10 3.82
C GLY A 40 5.23 23.84 3.36
N VAL A 41 5.16 25.16 3.52
CA VAL A 41 4.02 25.95 3.03
C VAL A 41 4.07 25.98 1.49
N ALA A 42 3.00 25.50 0.86
CA ALA A 42 2.89 25.46 -0.60
C ALA A 42 3.11 26.86 -1.22
N GLU A 43 3.86 26.92 -2.32
CA GLU A 43 4.31 28.16 -2.95
C GLU A 43 3.15 29.11 -3.31
N LYS A 44 1.98 28.58 -3.64
CA LYS A 44 0.76 29.37 -3.89
C LYS A 44 0.38 30.27 -2.71
N TYR A 45 0.53 29.78 -1.47
CA TYR A 45 0.24 30.56 -0.27
C TYR A 45 1.37 31.52 0.06
N VAL A 46 2.63 31.13 -0.18
CA VAL A 46 3.79 32.02 -0.03
C VAL A 46 3.62 33.26 -0.91
N ARG A 47 3.25 33.08 -2.19
CA ARG A 47 2.99 34.20 -3.12
C ARG A 47 1.85 35.10 -2.66
N VAL A 48 0.72 34.53 -2.21
CA VAL A 48 -0.39 35.34 -1.67
C VAL A 48 0.05 36.19 -0.47
N VAL A 49 0.85 35.63 0.44
CA VAL A 49 1.38 36.42 1.56
C VAL A 49 2.41 37.43 1.06
N GLN A 50 3.27 37.12 0.10
CA GLN A 50 4.19 38.09 -0.52
C GLN A 50 3.42 39.29 -1.10
N ASP A 51 2.36 39.04 -1.87
CA ASP A 51 1.50 40.07 -2.47
C ASP A 51 0.87 40.97 -1.40
N MET A 52 0.46 40.42 -0.24
CA MET A 52 -0.10 41.22 0.86
C MET A 52 0.90 42.23 1.45
N TYR A 53 2.20 41.97 1.31
CA TYR A 53 3.27 42.80 1.85
C TYR A 53 3.93 43.66 0.77
N GLU A 54 3.80 43.33 -0.51
CA GLU A 54 4.41 44.09 -1.60
C GLU A 54 3.88 45.53 -1.64
N ARG A 55 4.77 46.50 -1.84
CA ARG A 55 4.45 47.94 -1.99
C ARG A 55 3.65 48.54 -0.82
N SER A 56 3.66 47.93 0.35
CA SER A 56 2.96 48.44 1.54
C SER A 56 3.46 49.83 1.93
N ARG A 57 2.54 50.77 2.11
CA ARG A 57 2.80 52.14 2.58
C ARG A 57 1.98 52.44 3.83
N THR A 58 2.47 53.34 4.67
CA THR A 58 1.82 53.67 5.96
C THR A 58 1.87 55.17 6.22
N VAL A 59 0.86 55.65 6.95
CA VAL A 59 0.73 57.02 7.45
C VAL A 59 0.42 56.95 8.94
N VAL A 60 1.09 57.76 9.76
CA VAL A 60 0.85 57.83 11.20
C VAL A 60 -0.07 59.01 11.52
N ARG A 61 -1.17 58.77 12.24
CA ARG A 61 -2.03 59.84 12.76
C ARG A 61 -1.56 60.23 14.16
N CYS A 62 -1.02 61.43 14.31
CA CYS A 62 -0.63 62.01 15.59
C CYS A 62 -1.56 63.17 15.97
N ALA A 63 -1.40 63.71 17.18
CA ALA A 63 -2.23 64.82 17.69
C ALA A 63 -2.14 66.10 16.84
N VAL A 64 -1.10 66.23 16.00
CA VAL A 64 -0.81 67.37 15.12
C VAL A 64 -1.26 67.15 13.66
N GLY A 65 -1.78 65.96 13.30
CA GLY A 65 -2.22 65.64 11.95
C GLY A 65 -1.81 64.24 11.48
N GLN A 66 -1.93 63.98 10.18
CA GLN A 66 -1.38 62.78 9.54
C GLN A 66 0.03 63.06 9.01
N THR A 67 0.95 62.12 9.15
CA THR A 67 2.29 62.22 8.54
C THR A 67 2.22 62.05 7.03
N GLU A 68 3.32 62.38 6.34
CA GLU A 68 3.51 61.95 4.96
C GLU A 68 3.55 60.41 4.87
N GLU A 69 3.21 59.89 3.68
CA GLU A 69 3.19 58.47 3.39
C GLU A 69 4.62 57.94 3.20
N PHE A 70 4.98 56.87 3.91
CA PHE A 70 6.28 56.22 3.78
C PHE A 70 6.12 54.72 3.49
N LYS A 71 7.11 54.15 2.78
CA LYS A 71 7.15 52.71 2.46
C LYS A 71 7.55 51.89 3.69
N VAL A 72 6.93 50.72 3.84
CA VAL A 72 7.29 49.73 4.86
C VAL A 72 7.93 48.55 4.16
N GLU A 73 9.23 48.33 4.40
CA GLU A 73 10.01 47.28 3.73
C GLU A 73 10.36 46.10 4.67
N VAL A 74 10.24 46.31 5.98
CA VAL A 74 10.56 45.33 7.03
C VAL A 74 9.39 45.24 8.00
N GLY A 75 9.19 44.06 8.59
CA GLY A 75 8.23 43.82 9.65
C GLY A 75 6.88 43.28 9.20
N LEU A 76 6.11 42.83 10.20
CA LEU A 76 4.78 42.26 10.08
C LEU A 76 3.69 43.32 10.34
N HIS A 77 2.52 43.18 9.70
CA HIS A 77 1.40 44.11 9.92
C HIS A 77 0.77 43.93 11.31
N GLN A 78 1.12 44.79 12.27
CA GLN A 78 0.52 44.77 13.61
C GLN A 78 -0.99 45.04 13.55
N GLY A 79 -1.78 44.09 14.06
CA GLY A 79 -3.25 44.12 13.98
C GLY A 79 -3.83 43.19 12.90
N SER A 80 -3.01 42.65 12.00
CA SER A 80 -3.43 41.57 11.10
C SER A 80 -3.62 40.28 11.89
N ALA A 81 -4.70 39.54 11.58
CA ALA A 81 -4.95 38.22 12.15
C ALA A 81 -3.89 37.18 11.74
N LEU A 82 -3.20 37.39 10.60
CA LEU A 82 -2.21 36.46 10.07
C LEU A 82 -0.81 36.68 10.67
N SER A 83 -0.47 37.92 11.04
CA SER A 83 0.89 38.26 11.51
C SER A 83 1.36 37.47 12.73
N PRO A 84 0.53 37.14 13.74
CA PRO A 84 0.96 36.27 14.83
C PRO A 84 1.40 34.87 14.39
N PHE A 85 0.74 34.31 13.38
CA PHE A 85 1.10 33.00 12.83
C PHE A 85 2.41 33.07 12.03
N LEU A 86 2.58 34.11 11.21
CA LEU A 86 3.82 34.35 10.47
C LEU A 86 5.01 34.55 11.42
N PHE A 87 4.81 35.28 12.52
CA PHE A 87 5.81 35.45 13.55
C PHE A 87 6.18 34.12 14.23
N ALA A 88 5.18 33.28 14.50
CA ALA A 88 5.41 31.95 15.07
C ALA A 88 6.24 31.04 14.16
N ILE A 89 6.02 31.06 12.83
CA ILE A 89 6.82 30.31 11.86
C ILE A 89 8.30 30.71 11.96
N VAL A 90 8.59 32.02 11.96
CA VAL A 90 9.96 32.54 12.05
C VAL A 90 10.61 32.11 13.38
N MET A 91 9.90 32.29 14.50
CA MET A 91 10.41 31.92 15.81
C MET A 91 10.64 30.41 15.98
N ASP A 92 9.79 29.57 15.37
CA ASP A 92 9.95 28.11 15.43
C ASP A 92 11.23 27.67 14.73
N GLN A 93 11.47 28.15 13.50
CA GLN A 93 12.67 27.87 12.74
C GLN A 93 13.95 28.34 13.43
N LEU A 94 13.95 29.54 14.02
CA LEU A 94 15.09 30.05 14.79
C LEU A 94 15.33 29.23 16.05
N SER A 95 14.26 28.72 16.67
CA SER A 95 14.41 27.89 17.85
C SER A 95 14.99 26.51 17.54
N GLU A 96 14.77 25.95 16.35
CA GLU A 96 15.43 24.72 15.89
C GLU A 96 16.94 24.90 15.75
N GLU A 97 17.38 26.04 15.21
CA GLU A 97 18.82 26.37 15.06
C GLU A 97 19.54 26.45 16.43
N VAL A 98 18.81 26.75 17.51
CA VAL A 98 19.36 26.91 18.87
C VAL A 98 19.19 25.67 19.75
N ARG A 99 18.24 24.76 19.46
CA ARG A 99 17.94 23.58 20.29
C ARG A 99 18.96 22.44 20.09
N GLN A 100 20.02 22.41 20.91
CA GLN A 100 20.80 21.20 21.22
C GLN A 100 21.20 21.15 22.70
N GLU A 101 21.20 19.92 23.25
CA GLU A 101 21.47 19.54 24.65
C GLU A 101 20.57 20.18 25.73
N SER A 102 20.38 19.42 26.82
CA SER A 102 19.33 19.56 27.84
C SER A 102 19.24 20.93 28.56
N HIS A 103 18.60 21.92 27.93
CA HIS A 103 18.27 23.21 28.54
C HIS A 103 16.78 23.59 28.37
N TRP A 104 16.21 24.28 29.35
CA TRP A 104 14.79 24.69 29.33
C TRP A 104 14.65 26.08 28.71
N THR A 105 14.03 26.17 27.54
CA THR A 105 13.63 27.44 26.92
C THR A 105 12.11 27.51 26.83
N MET A 106 11.52 28.60 27.32
CA MET A 106 10.09 28.91 27.18
C MET A 106 9.94 30.12 26.28
N MET A 107 9.05 30.03 25.30
CA MET A 107 8.78 31.11 24.36
C MET A 107 7.29 31.38 24.32
N PHE A 108 6.94 32.66 24.31
CA PHE A 108 5.58 33.10 24.03
C PHE A 108 5.65 34.40 23.24
N ALA A 109 5.28 34.33 21.96
CA ALA A 109 5.56 35.41 21.01
C ALA A 109 7.03 35.83 21.11
N ASP A 110 7.31 37.09 21.43
CA ASP A 110 8.65 37.67 21.56
C ASP A 110 9.30 37.49 22.94
N ASP A 111 8.54 37.05 23.95
CA ASP A 111 9.06 36.80 25.30
C ASP A 111 9.77 35.43 25.35
N ILE A 112 11.10 35.45 25.35
CA ILE A 112 11.94 34.25 25.43
C ILE A 112 12.57 34.17 26.82
N VAL A 113 12.33 33.06 27.52
CA VAL A 113 12.89 32.79 28.84
C VAL A 113 13.78 31.57 28.78
N ILE A 114 15.03 31.74 29.18
CA ILE A 114 16.02 30.67 29.30
C ILE A 114 16.17 30.32 30.78
N CYS A 115 16.12 29.04 31.11
CA CYS A 115 16.38 28.55 32.45
C CYS A 115 17.49 27.49 32.41
N SER A 116 18.54 27.69 33.20
CA SER A 116 19.72 26.82 33.22
C SER A 116 20.35 26.74 34.61
N GLU A 117 21.08 25.67 34.89
CA GLU A 117 21.86 25.52 36.13
C GLU A 117 23.23 26.22 36.05
N SER A 118 23.93 26.13 34.91
CA SER A 118 25.33 26.58 34.78
C SER A 118 25.64 27.33 33.47
N ARG A 119 25.09 26.91 32.32
CA ARG A 119 25.45 27.44 30.98
C ARG A 119 24.52 28.56 30.48
N VAL A 120 24.05 29.44 31.36
CA VAL A 120 23.03 30.43 30.99
C VAL A 120 23.57 31.52 30.05
N GLU A 121 24.83 31.94 30.22
CA GLU A 121 25.49 32.94 29.38
C GLU A 121 25.69 32.43 27.93
N GLU A 122 26.17 31.19 27.78
CA GLU A 122 26.37 30.58 26.47
C GLU A 122 25.05 30.48 25.69
N ASN A 123 23.97 30.09 26.36
CA ASN A 123 22.65 30.01 25.73
C ASN A 123 22.08 31.38 25.37
N LEU A 124 22.31 32.38 26.22
CA LEU A 124 21.93 33.77 25.95
C LEU A 124 22.67 34.29 24.70
N GLU A 125 23.96 34.00 24.56
CA GLU A 125 24.76 34.36 23.39
C GLU A 125 24.32 33.65 22.12
N ARG A 126 23.99 32.36 22.20
CA ARG A 126 23.44 31.60 21.06
C ARG A 126 22.13 32.19 20.57
N TRP A 127 21.21 32.49 21.48
CA TRP A 127 19.94 33.15 21.14
C TRP A 127 20.17 34.53 20.53
N ARG A 128 21.04 35.35 21.12
CA ARG A 128 21.41 36.64 20.54
C ARG A 128 21.96 36.47 19.12
N PHE A 129 22.90 35.55 18.91
CA PHE A 129 23.50 35.32 17.60
C PHE A 129 22.46 34.90 16.55
N ALA A 130 21.59 33.94 16.88
CA ALA A 130 20.53 33.48 15.99
C ALA A 130 19.54 34.60 15.61
N LEU A 131 19.12 35.39 16.60
CA LEU A 131 18.18 36.50 16.40
C LEU A 131 18.81 37.65 15.60
N GLU A 132 19.99 38.12 16.03
CA GLU A 132 20.63 39.31 15.45
C GLU A 132 21.16 39.06 14.03
N ARG A 133 21.68 37.86 13.74
CA ARG A 133 22.10 37.48 12.38
C ARG A 133 20.95 37.57 11.38
N ARG A 134 19.72 37.39 11.84
CA ARG A 134 18.48 37.37 11.05
C ARG A 134 17.69 38.67 11.21
N GLY A 135 18.36 39.76 11.59
CA GLY A 135 17.78 41.12 11.64
C GLY A 135 16.93 41.44 12.87
N MET A 136 16.71 40.50 13.79
CA MET A 136 15.96 40.72 15.03
C MET A 136 16.90 41.06 16.19
N LYS A 137 16.72 42.25 16.76
CA LYS A 137 17.65 42.80 17.75
C LYS A 137 17.20 42.53 19.18
N VAL A 138 18.12 42.09 20.03
CA VAL A 138 17.89 41.91 21.47
C VAL A 138 18.00 43.25 22.21
N SER A 139 17.03 43.54 23.08
CA SER A 139 16.96 44.73 23.92
C SER A 139 17.80 44.54 25.18
N ARG A 140 19.01 45.09 25.19
CA ARG A 140 19.96 44.96 26.31
C ARG A 140 19.45 45.59 27.60
N SER A 141 18.79 46.74 27.52
CA SER A 141 18.28 47.46 28.69
C SER A 141 17.06 46.81 29.36
N LYS A 142 16.34 45.96 28.61
CA LYS A 142 15.17 45.22 29.12
C LYS A 142 15.47 43.78 29.48
N THR A 143 16.53 43.20 28.90
CA THR A 143 16.97 41.83 29.22
C THR A 143 17.43 41.79 30.67
N GLU A 144 16.84 40.91 31.46
CA GLU A 144 17.05 40.81 32.91
C GLU A 144 17.29 39.35 33.30
N TYR A 145 18.04 39.13 34.39
CA TYR A 145 18.26 37.79 34.92
C TYR A 145 17.99 37.70 36.42
N MET A 146 17.53 36.53 36.87
CA MET A 146 17.24 36.23 38.27
C MET A 146 17.94 34.95 38.69
N CYS A 147 18.55 34.95 39.89
CA CYS A 147 19.04 33.74 40.54
C CYS A 147 18.02 33.25 41.56
N VAL A 148 17.70 31.94 41.53
CA VAL A 148 16.73 31.31 42.43
C VAL A 148 17.47 30.51 43.50
N ASN A 149 17.13 30.73 44.77
CA ASN A 149 17.68 30.01 45.94
C ASN A 149 19.22 30.05 46.13
N GLU A 150 19.92 31.10 45.68
CA GLU A 150 21.34 31.29 45.99
C GLU A 150 21.55 31.87 47.40
N ARG A 151 22.39 31.21 48.21
CA ARG A 151 23.10 31.85 49.34
C ARG A 151 24.26 32.63 48.72
N GLU A 152 24.43 33.90 49.11
CA GLU A 152 25.35 34.87 48.50
C GLU A 152 26.68 34.27 47.99
N GLY A 153 26.96 34.41 46.67
CA GLY A 153 28.29 34.12 46.09
C GLY A 153 28.33 33.73 44.60
N ASN A 154 28.79 34.67 43.76
CA ASN A 154 29.43 34.53 42.44
C ASN A 154 28.71 33.86 41.25
N GLY A 155 27.83 34.60 40.60
CA GLY A 155 27.48 34.37 39.20
C GLY A 155 26.88 35.61 38.54
N THR A 156 27.70 36.48 37.97
CA THR A 156 27.25 37.50 37.02
C THR A 156 26.82 36.81 35.71
N VAL A 157 25.86 37.39 34.99
CA VAL A 157 25.49 36.93 33.64
C VAL A 157 25.85 38.06 32.67
N ARG A 158 26.68 37.78 31.68
CA ARG A 158 27.12 38.74 30.67
C ARG A 158 26.50 38.49 29.31
N LEU A 159 26.23 39.58 28.58
CA LEU A 159 25.82 39.60 27.18
C LEU A 159 26.81 40.49 26.43
N GLN A 160 27.55 39.92 25.48
CA GLN A 160 28.65 40.55 24.75
C GLN A 160 29.70 41.21 25.67
N GLY A 161 29.94 40.61 26.83
CA GLY A 161 30.88 41.13 27.84
C GLY A 161 30.29 42.17 28.81
N GLU A 162 29.10 42.72 28.55
CA GLU A 162 28.41 43.64 29.47
C GLU A 162 27.55 42.87 30.48
N GLU A 163 27.50 43.33 31.74
CA GLU A 163 26.69 42.70 32.78
C GLU A 163 25.19 42.97 32.57
N VAL A 164 24.41 41.89 32.50
CA VAL A 164 22.94 41.95 32.40
C VAL A 164 22.36 42.36 33.75
N LYS A 165 21.23 43.09 33.77
CA LYS A 165 20.62 43.55 35.02
C LYS A 165 20.09 42.38 35.88
N LYS A 166 20.60 42.23 37.10
CA LYS A 166 20.12 41.25 38.09
C LYS A 166 18.85 41.74 38.80
N VAL A 167 17.82 40.88 38.90
CA VAL A 167 16.55 41.17 39.58
C VAL A 167 16.20 40.15 40.66
N GLN A 168 15.45 40.58 41.68
CA GLN A 168 14.96 39.76 42.78
C GLN A 168 13.51 39.26 42.57
N GLU A 169 12.79 39.90 41.65
CA GLU A 169 11.48 39.47 41.19
C GLU A 169 11.45 39.47 39.67
N PHE A 170 10.79 38.46 39.10
CA PHE A 170 10.76 38.20 37.68
C PHE A 170 9.29 38.05 37.24
N LYS A 171 8.88 38.75 36.17
CA LYS A 171 7.48 38.74 35.71
C LYS A 171 7.38 38.14 34.32
N TYR A 172 6.75 36.97 34.21
CA TYR A 172 6.53 36.30 32.94
C TYR A 172 5.04 36.02 32.71
N LEU A 173 4.50 36.41 31.55
CA LEU A 173 3.09 36.25 31.17
C LEU A 173 2.11 36.68 32.27
N GLY A 174 2.46 37.77 32.95
CA GLY A 174 1.66 38.36 34.03
C GLY A 174 1.80 37.69 35.39
N SER A 175 2.57 36.61 35.55
CA SER A 175 2.85 35.96 36.84
C SER A 175 4.20 36.39 37.39
N THR A 176 4.30 36.66 38.69
CA THR A 176 5.54 37.08 39.35
C THR A 176 6.18 35.93 40.11
N VAL A 177 7.46 35.70 39.87
CA VAL A 177 8.32 34.76 40.60
C VAL A 177 9.30 35.56 41.45
N GLN A 178 9.55 35.11 42.67
CA GLN A 178 10.53 35.71 43.57
C GLN A 178 11.76 34.79 43.68
N SER A 179 12.96 35.37 43.78
CA SER A 179 14.23 34.64 43.94
C SER A 179 14.25 33.70 45.14
N ASN A 180 13.52 34.04 46.21
CA ASN A 180 13.39 33.27 47.45
C ASN A 180 12.26 32.23 47.43
N GLY A 181 11.56 32.06 46.30
CA GLY A 181 10.45 31.12 46.15
C GLY A 181 9.18 31.49 46.93
N GLU A 182 9.07 32.70 47.48
CA GLU A 182 7.85 33.13 48.16
C GLU A 182 6.75 33.54 47.18
N CYS A 183 5.50 33.30 47.56
CA CYS A 183 4.31 33.64 46.76
C CYS A 183 3.62 34.95 47.19
N GLY A 184 4.20 35.66 48.16
CA GLY A 184 3.55 36.77 48.83
C GLY A 184 3.25 37.95 47.90
N LYS A 185 4.19 38.30 47.01
CA LYS A 185 4.00 39.39 46.05
C LYS A 185 3.00 39.04 44.94
N GLU A 186 3.01 37.79 44.48
CA GLU A 186 2.06 37.31 43.48
C GLU A 186 0.61 37.40 43.99
N VAL A 187 0.35 36.94 45.21
CA VAL A 187 -0.99 37.04 45.84
C VAL A 187 -1.45 38.50 45.95
N LYS A 188 -0.56 39.42 46.37
CA LYS A 188 -0.88 40.85 46.43
C LYS A 188 -1.19 41.43 45.05
N LYS A 189 -0.43 41.08 44.01
CA LYS A 189 -0.69 41.50 42.63
C LYS A 189 -2.05 40.98 42.13
N ARG A 190 -2.45 39.74 42.48
CA ARG A 190 -3.78 39.20 42.15
C ARG A 190 -4.92 39.90 42.88
N VAL A 191 -4.74 40.22 44.15
CA VAL A 191 -5.70 41.05 44.90
C VAL A 191 -5.85 42.42 44.23
N GLN A 192 -4.74 43.07 43.87
CA GLN A 192 -4.78 44.36 43.17
C GLN A 192 -5.45 44.24 41.79
N ALA A 193 -5.18 43.18 41.04
CA ALA A 193 -5.83 42.92 39.75
C ALA A 193 -7.34 42.75 39.90
N GLY A 194 -7.79 42.04 40.94
CA GLY A 194 -9.20 41.94 41.32
C GLY A 194 -9.82 43.31 41.60
N TRP A 195 -9.17 44.15 42.41
CA TRP A 195 -9.64 45.50 42.68
C TRP A 195 -9.66 46.41 41.45
N ASN A 196 -8.67 46.31 40.58
CA ASN A 196 -8.65 47.04 39.31
C ASN A 196 -9.79 46.59 38.39
N GLY A 197 -10.04 45.28 38.30
CA GLY A 197 -11.20 44.73 37.60
C GLY A 197 -12.50 45.28 38.18
N TRP A 198 -12.64 45.27 39.50
CA TRP A 198 -13.81 45.81 40.19
C TRP A 198 -14.01 47.30 39.90
N ARG A 199 -12.95 48.12 39.95
CA ARG A 199 -13.03 49.56 39.64
C ARG A 199 -13.58 49.83 38.25
N LYS A 200 -13.12 49.08 37.24
CA LYS A 200 -13.58 49.21 35.84
C LYS A 200 -15.09 48.94 35.68
N VAL A 201 -15.66 48.07 36.51
CA VAL A 201 -17.09 47.71 36.47
C VAL A 201 -17.87 48.24 37.68
N SER A 202 -17.30 49.19 38.41
CA SER A 202 -17.88 49.72 39.64
C SER A 202 -19.22 50.43 39.38
N GLY A 203 -19.39 51.07 38.22
CA GLY A 203 -20.68 51.64 37.80
C GLY A 203 -21.82 50.62 37.79
N VAL A 204 -21.54 49.35 37.46
CA VAL A 204 -22.53 48.25 37.47
C VAL A 204 -22.60 47.58 38.85
N LEU A 205 -21.44 47.32 39.47
CA LEU A 205 -21.40 46.63 40.76
C LEU A 205 -21.97 47.47 41.90
N CYS A 206 -21.84 48.79 41.86
CA CYS A 206 -22.34 49.70 42.89
C CYS A 206 -23.77 50.22 42.63
N ASP A 207 -24.36 49.96 41.46
CA ASP A 207 -25.72 50.42 41.14
C ASP A 207 -26.76 49.75 42.05
N ARG A 208 -27.57 50.55 42.75
CA ARG A 208 -28.63 50.04 43.64
C ARG A 208 -29.82 49.44 42.88
N LYS A 209 -30.00 49.78 41.60
CA LYS A 209 -31.10 49.26 40.76
C LYS A 209 -30.86 47.83 40.28
N LEU A 210 -29.61 47.35 40.35
CA LEU A 210 -29.25 46.02 39.89
C LEU A 210 -29.33 44.99 41.02
N SER A 211 -29.96 43.86 40.71
CA SER A 211 -30.10 42.75 41.67
C SER A 211 -28.74 42.17 42.07
N ALA A 212 -28.67 41.66 43.31
CA ALA A 212 -27.46 41.02 43.84
C ALA A 212 -26.97 39.85 42.96
N ARG A 213 -27.90 39.14 42.31
CA ARG A 213 -27.59 38.04 41.37
C ARG A 213 -26.84 38.52 40.13
N ILE A 214 -27.22 39.66 39.54
CA ILE A 214 -26.53 40.26 38.39
C ILE A 214 -25.14 40.72 38.81
N LYS A 215 -25.03 41.39 39.96
CA LYS A 215 -23.74 41.82 40.52
C LYS A 215 -22.80 40.63 40.77
N GLY A 216 -23.33 39.54 41.30
CA GLY A 216 -22.60 38.29 41.45
C GLY A 216 -22.15 37.70 40.11
N LYS A 217 -22.97 37.78 39.05
CA LYS A 217 -22.59 37.37 37.69
C LYS A 217 -21.42 38.20 37.18
N VAL A 218 -21.49 39.53 37.29
CA VAL A 218 -20.41 40.44 36.87
C VAL A 218 -19.12 40.17 37.63
N TYR A 219 -19.20 39.95 38.94
CA TYR A 219 -18.04 39.54 39.75
C TYR A 219 -17.42 38.23 39.25
N ARG A 220 -18.23 37.19 38.97
CA ARG A 220 -17.74 35.89 38.46
C ARG A 220 -17.09 36.01 37.08
N THR A 221 -17.48 36.97 36.26
CA THR A 221 -16.99 37.15 34.89
C THR A 221 -15.77 38.06 34.79
N VAL A 222 -15.67 39.11 35.61
CA VAL A 222 -14.60 40.13 35.46
C VAL A 222 -13.60 40.09 36.61
N VAL A 223 -14.11 40.07 37.85
CA VAL A 223 -13.25 40.26 39.04
C VAL A 223 -12.60 38.96 39.48
N ARG A 224 -13.37 37.88 39.58
CA ARG A 224 -12.87 36.57 39.99
C ARG A 224 -11.80 36.01 39.06
N PRO A 225 -11.94 36.02 37.72
CA PRO A 225 -10.89 35.51 36.83
C PRO A 225 -9.58 36.28 36.97
N ALA A 226 -9.63 37.61 37.17
CA ALA A 226 -8.45 38.44 37.41
C ALA A 226 -7.73 38.06 38.73
N MET A 227 -8.47 37.68 39.76
CA MET A 227 -7.92 37.17 41.02
C MET A 227 -7.37 35.74 40.89
N LEU A 228 -7.98 34.89 40.06
CA LEU A 228 -7.61 33.47 39.93
C LEU A 228 -6.44 33.22 38.97
N TYR A 229 -6.20 34.10 38.01
CA TYR A 229 -5.16 33.92 37.00
C TYR A 229 -3.80 33.59 37.65
N GLY A 230 -3.20 32.45 37.32
CA GLY A 230 -1.87 32.08 37.83
C GLY A 230 -1.87 31.34 39.16
N LEU A 231 -2.97 31.36 39.94
CA LEU A 231 -2.99 30.76 41.28
C LEU A 231 -2.98 29.22 41.29
N GLU A 232 -3.28 28.57 40.16
CA GLU A 232 -3.23 27.11 40.03
C GLU A 232 -1.80 26.54 40.14
N THR A 233 -0.76 27.36 39.91
CA THR A 233 0.66 26.97 40.04
C THR A 233 1.36 27.56 41.25
N VAL A 234 0.62 28.23 42.14
CA VAL A 234 1.18 28.89 43.33
C VAL A 234 0.94 28.06 44.58
N SER A 235 2.00 27.84 45.36
CA SER A 235 1.95 27.20 46.68
C SER A 235 1.41 28.19 47.74
N LEU A 236 0.08 28.20 47.93
CA LEU A 236 -0.59 29.05 48.91
C LEU A 236 -0.43 28.52 50.34
N ARG A 237 0.10 29.33 51.25
CA ARG A 237 0.09 29.06 52.71
C ARG A 237 -1.22 29.56 53.33
N LYS A 238 -1.66 29.00 54.47
CA LYS A 238 -2.90 29.40 55.19
C LYS A 238 -3.07 30.92 55.36
N ARG A 239 -1.99 31.64 55.70
CA ARG A 239 -2.02 33.11 55.85
C ARG A 239 -2.40 33.84 54.54
N LYS A 240 -1.95 33.33 53.39
CA LYS A 240 -2.21 33.89 52.07
C LYS A 240 -3.58 33.51 51.51
N GLU A 241 -4.07 32.33 51.86
CA GLU A 241 -5.45 31.94 51.60
C GLU A 241 -6.43 32.89 52.31
N ALA A 242 -6.19 33.19 53.58
CA ALA A 242 -6.99 34.16 54.33
C ALA A 242 -6.96 35.57 53.71
N GLU A 243 -5.79 36.02 53.21
CA GLU A 243 -5.65 37.31 52.53
C GLU A 243 -6.53 37.41 51.27
N LEU A 244 -6.61 36.34 50.47
CA LEU A 244 -7.47 36.23 49.29
C LEU A 244 -8.97 36.22 49.65
N GLU A 245 -9.35 35.48 50.70
CA GLU A 245 -10.75 35.44 51.15
C GLU A 245 -11.22 36.78 51.72
N VAL A 246 -10.36 37.47 52.48
CA VAL A 246 -10.65 38.82 52.98
C VAL A 246 -10.84 39.80 51.83
N ALA A 247 -10.00 39.72 50.80
CA ALA A 247 -10.13 40.55 49.61
C ALA A 247 -11.43 40.26 48.84
N GLU A 248 -11.76 38.98 48.58
CA GLU A 248 -13.02 38.57 47.95
C GLU A 248 -14.23 39.11 48.71
N LEU A 249 -14.27 38.92 50.03
CA LEU A 249 -15.40 39.33 50.85
C LEU A 249 -15.55 40.86 50.92
N LYS A 250 -14.44 41.61 50.97
CA LYS A 250 -14.50 43.08 50.86
C LYS A 250 -15.13 43.50 49.54
N ILE A 251 -14.65 42.95 48.41
CA ILE A 251 -15.17 43.25 47.07
C ILE A 251 -16.66 42.93 46.96
N LEU A 252 -17.10 41.77 47.44
CA LEU A 252 -18.51 41.37 47.41
C LEU A 252 -19.38 42.28 48.30
N ARG A 253 -18.92 42.60 49.51
CA ARG A 253 -19.61 43.53 50.43
C ARG A 253 -19.80 44.92 49.82
N PHE A 254 -18.75 45.49 49.23
CA PHE A 254 -18.84 46.78 48.53
C PHE A 254 -19.83 46.73 47.36
N SER A 255 -19.81 45.64 46.57
CA SER A 255 -20.74 45.47 45.45
C SER A 255 -22.20 45.37 45.93
N LEU A 256 -22.44 44.77 47.09
CA LEU A 256 -23.78 44.64 47.67
C LEU A 256 -24.21 45.84 48.53
N GLY A 257 -23.33 46.84 48.74
CA GLY A 257 -23.61 47.99 49.60
C GLY A 257 -23.70 47.65 51.10
N VAL A 258 -23.07 46.55 51.52
CA VAL A 258 -23.12 46.03 52.90
C VAL A 258 -21.83 46.39 53.63
N ALA A 259 -21.94 47.03 54.79
CA ALA A 259 -20.83 47.35 55.67
C ALA A 259 -20.44 46.15 56.56
N ARG A 260 -19.26 46.23 57.19
CA ARG A 260 -18.86 45.24 58.20
C ARG A 260 -19.69 45.37 59.50
N LEU A 261 -20.19 46.58 59.78
CA LEU A 261 -21.00 46.90 60.96
C LEU A 261 -22.38 46.23 60.93
N ASP A 262 -22.88 45.86 59.75
CA ASP A 262 -24.18 45.20 59.58
C ASP A 262 -24.22 43.76 60.12
N ARG A 263 -23.08 43.22 60.61
CA ARG A 263 -22.93 41.89 61.22
C ARG A 263 -23.50 40.71 60.39
N ILE A 264 -23.66 40.89 59.07
CA ILE A 264 -24.12 39.85 58.15
C ILE A 264 -23.04 38.77 57.99
N ARG A 265 -23.43 37.50 58.11
CA ARG A 265 -22.55 36.34 57.93
C ARG A 265 -22.01 36.26 56.50
N ASN A 266 -20.75 35.81 56.35
CA ASN A 266 -20.08 35.76 55.05
C ASN A 266 -20.73 34.75 54.08
N GLU A 267 -21.29 33.66 54.60
CA GLU A 267 -22.05 32.67 53.82
C GLU A 267 -23.28 33.31 53.18
N TYR A 268 -23.97 34.20 53.91
CA TYR A 268 -25.16 34.88 53.41
C TYR A 268 -24.83 35.86 52.28
N ILE A 269 -23.73 36.60 52.40
CA ILE A 269 -23.24 37.51 51.33
C ILE A 269 -22.94 36.74 50.04
N ARG A 270 -22.26 35.60 50.16
CA ARG A 270 -21.96 34.71 49.04
C ARG A 270 -23.23 34.09 48.44
N GLY A 271 -24.16 33.64 49.28
CA GLY A 271 -25.45 33.10 48.86
C GLY A 271 -26.29 34.12 48.10
N THR A 272 -26.38 35.35 48.62
CA THR A 272 -27.12 36.47 48.00
C THR A 272 -26.56 36.85 46.63
N ALA A 273 -25.24 36.80 46.45
CA ALA A 273 -24.60 37.01 45.14
C ALA A 273 -24.61 35.76 44.24
N HIS A 274 -25.01 34.58 44.74
CA HIS A 274 -24.85 33.27 44.09
C HIS A 274 -23.39 32.97 43.71
N VAL A 275 -22.47 33.18 44.65
CA VAL A 275 -21.02 33.09 44.42
C VAL A 275 -20.40 32.09 45.40
N GLY A 276 -19.86 30.95 44.91
CA GLY A 276 -19.10 30.00 45.75
C GLY A 276 -17.78 30.59 46.29
N ARG A 277 -17.05 29.92 47.19
CA ARG A 277 -15.80 30.46 47.76
C ARG A 277 -14.68 30.55 46.70
N LEU A 278 -13.83 31.57 46.79
CA LEU A 278 -12.68 31.71 45.88
C LEU A 278 -11.72 30.51 45.97
N LEU A 279 -11.43 30.02 47.18
CA LEU A 279 -10.48 28.92 47.39
C LEU A 279 -10.94 27.60 46.76
N ASP A 280 -12.25 27.34 46.75
CA ASP A 280 -12.80 26.16 46.06
C ASP A 280 -12.56 26.26 44.55
N LYS A 281 -12.68 27.47 43.99
CA LYS A 281 -12.34 27.72 42.57
C LYS A 281 -10.85 27.62 42.29
N VAL A 282 -9.98 27.97 43.24
CA VAL A 282 -8.53 27.71 43.11
C VAL A 282 -8.27 26.19 43.08
N ARG A 283 -8.94 25.41 43.93
CA ARG A 283 -8.82 23.94 43.94
C ARG A 283 -9.31 23.30 42.65
N GLU A 284 -10.47 23.73 42.14
CA GLU A 284 -10.98 23.30 40.83
C GLU A 284 -9.99 23.62 39.70
N ALA A 285 -9.40 24.83 39.71
CA ALA A 285 -8.40 25.22 38.72
C ALA A 285 -7.12 24.36 38.83
N ARG A 286 -6.68 24.02 40.04
CA ARG A 286 -5.56 23.09 40.28
C ARG A 286 -5.87 21.68 39.76
N LEU A 287 -7.07 21.15 39.99
CA LEU A 287 -7.46 19.83 39.47
C LEU A 287 -7.56 19.82 37.94
N ARG A 288 -8.12 20.89 37.35
CA ARG A 288 -8.16 21.04 35.89
C ARG A 288 -6.75 21.12 35.29
N TRP A 289 -5.86 21.85 35.96
CA TRP A 289 -4.45 21.94 35.61
C TRP A 289 -3.75 20.59 35.73
N PHE A 290 -3.94 19.87 36.85
CA PHE A 290 -3.41 18.52 37.04
C PHE A 290 -3.87 17.57 35.93
N GLY A 291 -5.16 17.60 35.57
CA GLY A 291 -5.67 16.83 34.44
C GLY A 291 -5.02 17.23 33.11
N HIS A 292 -4.70 18.50 32.90
CA HIS A 292 -3.96 18.96 31.70
C HIS A 292 -2.52 18.43 31.69
N VAL A 293 -1.82 18.48 32.82
CA VAL A 293 -0.46 17.90 32.98
C VAL A 293 -0.48 16.39 32.73
N GLN A 294 -1.46 15.67 33.28
CA GLN A 294 -1.59 14.22 33.05
C GLN A 294 -1.89 13.84 31.60
N ARG A 295 -2.49 14.75 30.81
CA ARG A 295 -2.76 14.57 29.37
C ARG A 295 -1.56 14.91 28.48
N ARG A 296 -0.46 15.44 29.04
CA ARG A 296 0.74 15.76 28.28
C ARG A 296 1.31 14.49 27.62
N GLU A 297 1.61 14.57 26.33
CA GLU A 297 2.23 13.49 25.56
C GLU A 297 3.59 13.14 26.17
N ARG A 298 3.77 11.86 26.49
CA ARG A 298 5.09 11.31 26.77
C ARG A 298 5.81 11.14 25.44
N LYS A 299 7.10 11.47 25.39
CA LYS A 299 7.91 11.25 24.19
C LYS A 299 8.02 9.75 23.98
N LEU A 300 7.52 9.25 22.86
CA LEU A 300 7.70 7.87 22.41
C LEU A 300 8.73 7.89 21.27
N LEU A 301 9.80 7.11 21.41
CA LEU A 301 10.77 6.86 20.35
C LEU A 301 10.75 5.37 20.02
N VAL A 302 10.60 5.05 18.74
CA VAL A 302 10.71 3.68 18.25
C VAL A 302 12.16 3.44 17.86
N LEU A 303 12.77 2.40 18.40
CA LEU A 303 14.09 1.91 18.02
C LEU A 303 13.93 0.58 17.29
N THR A 304 14.62 0.45 16.17
CA THR A 304 14.70 -0.81 15.43
C THR A 304 16.08 -0.97 14.82
N VAL A 305 16.45 -2.18 14.42
CA VAL A 305 17.78 -2.50 13.89
C VAL A 305 17.63 -2.96 12.46
N ALA A 306 18.17 -2.20 11.50
CA ALA A 306 18.19 -2.57 10.08
C ALA A 306 19.59 -2.45 9.49
N THR A 307 20.04 -3.43 8.70
CA THR A 307 21.33 -3.33 7.97
C THR A 307 21.18 -2.86 6.53
N GLN A 308 20.01 -3.11 5.91
CA GLN A 308 19.71 -2.76 4.52
C GLN A 308 18.23 -2.39 4.36
N GLU A 309 17.90 -1.71 3.25
CA GLU A 309 16.53 -1.32 2.89
C GLU A 309 15.77 -2.48 2.21
N THR A 310 15.30 -3.39 3.07
CA THR A 310 14.41 -4.51 2.78
C THR A 310 13.04 -4.15 2.15
N ASP A 311 12.40 -5.00 1.34
CA ASP A 311 11.00 -4.80 0.94
C ASP A 311 10.09 -4.79 2.18
N GLY A 312 10.37 -5.67 3.15
CA GLY A 312 9.67 -5.62 4.43
C GLY A 312 10.10 -4.47 5.35
N PHE A 313 11.31 -3.89 5.19
CA PHE A 313 11.70 -2.61 5.82
C PHE A 313 10.85 -1.47 5.31
N LEU A 314 10.72 -1.38 3.98
CA LEU A 314 9.88 -0.37 3.34
C LEU A 314 8.43 -0.52 3.80
N ARG A 315 7.90 -1.74 3.86
CA ARG A 315 6.58 -2.02 4.43
C ARG A 315 6.43 -1.56 5.89
N PHE A 316 7.41 -1.86 6.73
CA PHE A 316 7.41 -1.42 8.13
C PHE A 316 7.39 0.10 8.23
N MET A 317 8.29 0.78 7.50
CA MET A 317 8.38 2.24 7.47
C MET A 317 7.11 2.87 6.91
N GLN A 318 6.47 2.28 5.90
CA GLN A 318 5.16 2.72 5.41
C GLN A 318 4.10 2.70 6.51
N SER A 319 4.00 1.60 7.27
CA SER A 319 3.06 1.51 8.40
C SER A 319 3.41 2.49 9.55
N ALA A 320 4.70 2.71 9.82
CA ALA A 320 5.17 3.63 10.84
C ALA A 320 4.87 5.09 10.46
N ASN A 321 5.13 5.47 9.21
CA ASN A 321 4.86 6.80 8.66
C ASN A 321 3.36 7.10 8.62
N TYR A 322 2.52 6.13 8.28
CA TYR A 322 1.05 6.27 8.32
C TYR A 322 0.57 6.72 9.71
N PHE A 323 1.13 6.13 10.77
CA PHE A 323 0.81 6.50 12.16
C PHE A 323 1.68 7.60 12.76
N LYS A 324 2.61 8.18 11.97
CA LYS A 324 3.53 9.25 12.40
C LYS A 324 4.40 8.84 13.59
N TYR A 325 4.89 7.60 13.61
CA TYR A 325 5.89 7.18 14.59
C TYR A 325 7.25 7.86 14.33
N SER A 326 7.91 8.28 15.41
CA SER A 326 9.32 8.67 15.35
C SER A 326 10.19 7.41 15.44
N VAL A 327 10.75 6.98 14.32
CA VAL A 327 11.59 5.77 14.23
C VAL A 327 13.06 6.17 14.10
N LYS A 328 13.94 5.60 14.94
CA LYS A 328 15.39 5.64 14.76
C LYS A 328 15.88 4.23 14.44
N VAL A 329 16.47 4.10 13.26
CA VAL A 329 17.02 2.85 12.74
C VAL A 329 18.50 2.76 13.15
N LEU A 330 18.90 1.61 13.67
CA LEU A 330 20.26 1.32 14.13
C LEU A 330 20.93 0.32 13.18
N GLY A 331 22.22 0.50 12.90
CA GLY A 331 23.02 -0.44 12.10
C GLY A 331 22.86 -0.32 10.58
N MET A 332 22.24 0.75 10.06
CA MET A 332 22.02 0.90 8.60
C MET A 332 23.35 1.01 7.86
N GLY A 333 23.56 0.14 6.87
CA GLY A 333 24.82 0.04 6.12
C GLY A 333 25.91 -0.81 6.81
N GLU A 334 25.68 -1.29 8.03
CA GLU A 334 26.61 -2.20 8.71
C GLU A 334 26.42 -3.65 8.25
N GLU A 335 27.50 -4.42 8.27
CA GLU A 335 27.42 -5.86 8.01
C GLU A 335 26.76 -6.59 9.19
N TRP A 336 25.87 -7.53 8.88
CA TRP A 336 25.22 -8.35 9.89
C TRP A 336 26.16 -9.44 10.42
N LYS A 337 26.47 -9.36 11.71
CA LYS A 337 27.32 -10.30 12.47
C LYS A 337 26.54 -11.15 13.47
N GLY A 338 25.24 -10.91 13.61
CA GLY A 338 24.42 -11.56 14.63
C GLY A 338 23.98 -12.99 14.36
N GLY A 339 24.65 -13.72 13.45
CA GLY A 339 24.36 -15.12 13.14
C GLY A 339 23.06 -15.37 12.37
N ASP A 340 22.75 -16.65 12.15
CA ASP A 340 21.59 -17.12 11.38
C ASP A 340 20.37 -17.38 12.29
N VAL A 341 19.78 -16.29 12.80
CA VAL A 341 18.64 -16.25 13.74
C VAL A 341 17.32 -16.84 13.17
N GLY A 342 17.36 -17.49 12.01
CA GLY A 342 16.23 -18.16 11.36
C GLY A 342 16.24 -19.66 11.58
N HIS A 343 17.42 -20.19 11.90
CA HIS A 343 17.67 -21.62 12.11
C HIS A 343 18.38 -21.91 13.42
N SER A 344 19.16 -20.96 13.92
CA SER A 344 19.92 -21.10 15.15
C SER A 344 19.73 -19.90 16.07
N ILE A 345 20.28 -20.01 17.27
CA ILE A 345 20.32 -18.91 18.22
C ILE A 345 21.14 -17.74 17.68
N GLY A 346 20.80 -16.52 18.06
CA GLY A 346 21.60 -15.34 17.72
C GLY A 346 20.88 -14.01 17.90
N GLY A 347 21.33 -12.97 17.20
CA GLY A 347 20.73 -11.64 17.25
C GLY A 347 21.33 -10.70 18.27
N GLY A 348 22.38 -11.10 18.98
CA GLY A 348 23.10 -10.33 19.98
C GLY A 348 23.62 -8.97 19.50
N GLN A 349 24.00 -8.83 18.22
CA GLN A 349 24.37 -7.54 17.60
C GLN A 349 23.29 -6.47 17.83
N LYS A 350 22.00 -6.86 17.85
CA LYS A 350 20.89 -5.95 18.15
C LYS A 350 21.01 -5.36 19.54
N VAL A 351 21.35 -6.19 20.52
CA VAL A 351 21.48 -5.76 21.92
C VAL A 351 22.72 -4.88 22.08
N GLY A 352 23.80 -5.18 21.35
CA GLY A 352 24.99 -4.32 21.26
C GLY A 352 24.67 -2.92 20.72
N LEU A 353 24.04 -2.85 19.55
CA LEU A 353 23.61 -1.58 18.93
C LEU A 353 22.61 -0.81 19.80
N LEU A 354 21.66 -1.53 20.42
CA LEU A 354 20.70 -0.93 21.33
C LEU A 354 21.38 -0.39 22.58
N LYS A 355 22.36 -1.11 23.14
CA LYS A 355 23.14 -0.66 24.30
C LYS A 355 23.83 0.66 24.01
N GLU A 356 24.51 0.77 22.88
CA GLU A 356 25.16 2.02 22.44
C GLU A 356 24.15 3.15 22.27
N ALA A 357 23.03 2.89 21.57
CA ALA A 357 21.98 3.89 21.37
C ALA A 357 21.35 4.37 22.71
N MET A 358 21.26 3.48 23.70
CA MET A 358 20.68 3.78 25.01
C MET A 358 21.61 4.62 25.91
N GLU A 359 22.92 4.70 25.65
CA GLU A 359 23.84 5.53 26.43
C GLU A 359 23.48 7.02 26.33
N ALA A 360 23.12 7.50 25.15
CA ALA A 360 22.68 8.88 24.93
C ALA A 360 21.25 9.18 25.41
N LEU A 361 20.43 8.14 25.59
CA LEU A 361 19.00 8.26 25.93
C LEU A 361 18.71 7.98 27.41
N ALA A 362 19.70 7.49 28.14
CA ALA A 362 19.60 6.98 29.50
C ALA A 362 19.02 7.98 30.51
N ASP A 363 19.40 9.25 30.41
CA ASP A 363 19.08 10.28 31.40
C ASP A 363 17.68 10.88 31.22
N GLN A 364 16.95 10.48 30.17
CA GLN A 364 15.62 10.99 29.88
C GLN A 364 14.54 10.15 30.59
N GLU A 365 14.23 10.50 31.85
CA GLU A 365 13.27 9.73 32.67
C GLU A 365 11.86 9.63 32.09
N ASP A 366 11.41 10.65 31.35
CA ASP A 366 10.08 10.71 30.73
C ASP A 366 10.00 10.06 29.33
N LEU A 367 11.14 9.61 28.78
CA LEU A 367 11.21 9.01 27.45
C LEU A 367 10.77 7.54 27.51
N LEU A 368 9.79 7.20 26.69
CA LEU A 368 9.40 5.82 26.43
C LEU A 368 10.07 5.35 25.15
N ILE A 369 10.73 4.20 25.24
CA ILE A 369 11.35 3.51 24.12
C ILE A 369 10.48 2.31 23.78
N LEU A 370 10.09 2.21 22.52
CA LEU A 370 9.53 1.01 21.93
C LEU A 370 10.62 0.38 21.07
N PHE A 371 11.14 -0.76 21.48
CA PHE A 371 12.00 -1.57 20.62
C PHE A 371 11.15 -2.61 19.88
N VAL A 372 11.41 -2.77 18.59
CA VAL A 372 10.76 -3.77 17.73
C VAL A 372 11.81 -4.46 16.87
N ASP A 373 11.61 -5.75 16.61
CA ASP A 373 12.61 -6.66 16.05
C ASP A 373 13.12 -6.27 14.64
N ARG A 374 14.19 -6.99 14.30
CA ARG A 374 15.11 -7.03 13.17
C ARG A 374 14.63 -6.61 11.79
N PHE A 375 15.62 -6.07 11.07
CA PHE A 375 15.61 -5.70 9.67
C PHE A 375 16.97 -6.02 8.93
N ALA A 376 17.48 -7.27 8.84
CA ALA A 376 18.86 -7.55 8.31
C ALA A 376 19.02 -8.67 7.26
N LYS A 377 19.77 -8.43 6.17
CA LYS A 377 20.16 -9.41 5.12
C LYS A 377 21.42 -10.18 5.49
N LEU A 378 21.36 -11.51 5.48
CA LEU A 378 22.53 -12.39 5.59
C LEU A 378 23.27 -12.37 4.24
N GLY A 379 24.59 -12.14 4.24
CA GLY A 379 25.42 -12.45 3.08
C GLY A 379 25.45 -13.96 2.90
N VAL A 380 24.90 -14.47 1.79
CA VAL A 380 24.76 -15.91 1.56
C VAL A 380 26.10 -16.51 1.09
N MET A 381 26.63 -17.46 1.86
CA MET A 381 27.48 -18.55 1.37
C MET A 381 26.59 -19.80 1.36
N LEU A 382 26.00 -20.15 0.21
CA LEU A 382 25.32 -21.45 0.07
C LEU A 382 26.38 -22.52 -0.17
N VAL A 383 26.54 -23.38 0.84
CA VAL A 383 27.46 -24.52 0.86
C VAL A 383 26.94 -25.61 -0.08
N GLN A 384 27.79 -26.08 -0.99
CA GLN A 384 27.53 -27.17 -1.95
C GLN A 384 27.47 -28.59 -1.33
N SER A 385 26.99 -28.81 -0.09
CA SER A 385 27.01 -30.15 0.53
C SER A 385 25.63 -30.80 0.70
N LEU A 386 25.55 -32.05 0.22
CA LEU A 386 24.41 -32.94 0.03
C LEU A 386 23.61 -33.44 1.27
N ASP A 387 23.83 -32.93 2.49
CA ASP A 387 23.17 -33.47 3.70
C ASP A 387 22.64 -32.40 4.69
N SER A 388 22.57 -31.13 4.29
CA SER A 388 22.18 -30.01 5.16
C SER A 388 20.76 -29.50 4.87
N LYS A 389 19.91 -29.49 5.90
CA LYS A 389 18.55 -28.90 5.89
C LYS A 389 18.57 -27.42 5.41
N PRO A 390 17.51 -26.95 4.73
CA PRO A 390 17.55 -25.75 3.88
C PRO A 390 17.71 -24.41 4.61
N LEU A 391 18.36 -23.45 3.94
CA LEU A 391 18.80 -22.13 4.39
C LEU A 391 17.73 -21.02 4.20
N TYR A 392 16.70 -20.94 5.05
CA TYR A 392 15.80 -19.76 5.12
C TYR A 392 16.54 -18.47 5.53
N ALA A 393 16.75 -17.54 4.60
CA ALA A 393 17.24 -16.20 4.93
C ALA A 393 16.16 -15.32 5.62
N LEU A 394 16.63 -14.39 6.45
CA LEU A 394 15.87 -13.74 7.52
C LEU A 394 15.52 -12.29 7.22
N LEU A 395 14.32 -12.02 6.71
CA LEU A 395 13.97 -10.67 6.28
C LEU A 395 12.54 -10.28 6.72
N TYR A 396 12.46 -9.28 7.60
CA TYR A 396 11.37 -8.32 7.89
C TYR A 396 9.94 -8.79 8.16
N ASP A 397 9.57 -8.76 9.43
CA ASP A 397 8.34 -9.37 9.90
C ASP A 397 7.50 -8.49 10.84
N LEU A 398 7.49 -7.16 10.65
CA LEU A 398 6.69 -6.29 11.51
C LEU A 398 5.90 -5.21 10.78
N ILE A 399 4.65 -5.00 11.21
CA ILE A 399 3.81 -3.87 10.79
C ILE A 399 3.07 -3.26 11.98
N PHE A 400 2.84 -1.95 11.92
CA PHE A 400 1.96 -1.26 12.85
C PHE A 400 0.50 -1.31 12.41
N ALA A 401 -0.39 -1.59 13.36
CA ALA A 401 -1.84 -1.60 13.19
C ALA A 401 -2.55 -0.54 14.05
N GLY A 402 -1.81 0.23 14.83
CA GLY A 402 -2.31 1.33 15.68
C GLY A 402 -1.26 2.41 15.86
N GLY A 403 -1.67 3.57 16.40
CA GLY A 403 -0.80 4.74 16.53
C GLY A 403 -0.17 4.97 17.92
N PRO A 404 0.74 5.96 18.04
CA PRO A 404 1.46 6.27 19.28
C PRO A 404 0.57 6.51 20.51
N GLU A 405 -0.56 7.18 20.34
CA GLU A 405 -1.48 7.45 21.46
C GLU A 405 -2.08 6.16 22.06
N GLU A 406 -2.41 5.18 21.20
CA GLU A 406 -3.02 3.92 21.61
C GLU A 406 -2.01 3.06 22.37
N ILE A 407 -0.77 2.97 21.87
CA ILE A 407 0.29 2.20 22.53
C ILE A 407 0.64 2.81 23.89
N LEU A 408 0.71 4.14 24.00
CA LEU A 408 0.96 4.84 25.26
C LEU A 408 -0.17 4.61 26.27
N ARG A 409 -1.44 4.63 25.81
CA ARG A 409 -2.61 4.34 26.64
C ARG A 409 -2.57 2.91 27.16
N LYS A 410 -2.30 1.92 26.30
CA LYS A 410 -2.23 0.50 26.68
C LYS A 410 -1.05 0.23 27.62
N PHE A 411 0.13 0.78 27.33
CA PHE A 411 1.30 0.65 28.19
C PHE A 411 1.02 1.18 29.61
N LYS A 412 0.32 2.32 29.74
CA LYS A 412 -0.09 2.86 31.04
C LYS A 412 -1.01 1.89 31.83
N GLN A 413 -1.84 1.09 31.15
CA GLN A 413 -2.75 0.14 31.79
C GLN A 413 -2.02 -1.06 32.41
N PHE A 414 -0.83 -1.42 31.91
CA PHE A 414 -0.03 -2.49 32.52
C PHE A 414 0.49 -2.11 33.90
N ASN A 415 0.71 -0.81 34.19
CA ASN A 415 1.29 -0.33 35.45
C ASN A 415 2.68 -0.91 35.77
N HIS A 416 3.48 -1.20 34.73
CA HIS A 416 4.86 -1.69 34.85
C HIS A 416 5.84 -0.69 34.18
N LYS A 417 7.14 -0.85 34.45
CA LYS A 417 8.18 0.03 33.88
C LYS A 417 8.69 -0.47 32.53
N VAL A 418 8.64 -1.79 32.32
CA VAL A 418 8.99 -2.45 31.06
C VAL A 418 7.98 -3.56 30.79
N VAL A 419 7.48 -3.63 29.55
CA VAL A 419 6.53 -4.65 29.07
C VAL A 419 7.13 -5.30 27.83
N PHE A 420 7.37 -6.60 27.88
CA PHE A 420 7.81 -7.40 26.74
C PHE A 420 6.62 -8.04 26.01
N ALA A 421 6.79 -8.33 24.72
CA ALA A 421 5.89 -9.18 23.98
C ALA A 421 5.86 -10.59 24.59
N ALA A 422 4.71 -11.26 24.46
CA ALA A 422 4.51 -12.60 24.97
C ALA A 422 4.21 -13.58 23.83
N GLU A 423 4.64 -14.83 23.98
CA GLU A 423 4.39 -15.91 23.02
C GLU A 423 3.95 -17.22 23.71
N GLY A 424 3.37 -18.11 22.90
CA GLY A 424 2.85 -19.40 23.38
C GLY A 424 3.91 -20.50 23.48
N VAL A 425 5.05 -20.33 22.79
CA VAL A 425 6.13 -21.31 22.69
C VAL A 425 7.33 -20.80 23.48
N ILE A 426 8.01 -21.67 24.22
CA ILE A 426 9.27 -21.30 24.88
C ILE A 426 10.43 -21.54 23.93
N TRP A 427 11.28 -20.53 23.77
CA TRP A 427 12.47 -20.59 22.93
C TRP A 427 13.56 -19.64 23.48
N PRO A 428 14.87 -19.98 23.36
CA PRO A 428 15.41 -21.24 22.82
C PRO A 428 15.49 -22.38 23.86
N ASP A 429 15.52 -22.07 25.16
CA ASP A 429 15.74 -23.08 26.21
C ASP A 429 14.45 -23.46 26.95
N ALA A 430 13.93 -24.65 26.64
CA ALA A 430 12.71 -25.19 27.24
C ALA A 430 12.81 -25.45 28.76
N HIS A 431 14.02 -25.66 29.31
CA HIS A 431 14.21 -25.92 30.74
C HIS A 431 13.87 -24.71 31.61
N LEU A 432 13.82 -23.51 31.03
CA LEU A 432 13.45 -22.29 31.75
C LEU A 432 11.94 -22.16 31.97
N ALA A 433 11.11 -23.02 31.37
CA ALA A 433 9.64 -22.94 31.43
C ALA A 433 9.10 -22.96 32.87
N GLU A 434 9.70 -23.75 33.76
CA GLU A 434 9.30 -23.84 35.17
C GLU A 434 9.60 -22.56 35.95
N LYS A 435 10.62 -21.79 35.54
CA LYS A 435 11.02 -20.53 36.19
C LYS A 435 10.11 -19.36 35.81
N TYR A 436 9.32 -19.48 34.74
CA TYR A 436 8.33 -18.47 34.38
C TYR A 436 7.18 -18.44 35.39
N PRO A 437 6.66 -17.26 35.76
CA PRO A 437 5.43 -17.15 36.54
C PRO A 437 4.29 -17.95 35.92
N TYR A 438 3.43 -18.50 36.78
CA TYR A 438 2.19 -19.10 36.33
C TYR A 438 1.23 -18.02 35.83
N VAL A 439 0.62 -18.25 34.66
CA VAL A 439 -0.35 -17.34 34.03
C VAL A 439 -1.63 -18.14 33.80
N ARG A 440 -2.75 -17.69 34.40
CA ARG A 440 -4.04 -18.39 34.32
C ARG A 440 -4.63 -18.38 32.90
N SER A 441 -4.40 -17.31 32.15
CA SER A 441 -4.91 -17.12 30.79
C SER A 441 -4.01 -16.12 30.04
N GLY A 442 -3.59 -16.49 28.84
CA GLY A 442 -2.69 -15.70 28.00
C GLY A 442 -1.38 -16.42 27.66
N LYS A 443 -0.57 -15.76 26.83
CA LYS A 443 0.76 -16.20 26.42
C LYS A 443 1.74 -16.10 27.61
N ARG A 444 2.55 -17.14 27.84
CA ARG A 444 3.35 -17.27 29.07
C ARG A 444 4.80 -16.84 28.90
N PHE A 445 5.38 -17.02 27.73
CA PHE A 445 6.81 -16.90 27.51
C PHE A 445 7.18 -15.55 26.89
N LEU A 446 8.41 -15.09 27.11
CA LEU A 446 8.91 -13.80 26.64
C LEU A 446 9.33 -13.94 25.18
N ASN A 447 8.99 -12.94 24.36
CA ASN A 447 9.54 -12.76 23.02
C ASN A 447 10.35 -11.45 22.98
N SER A 448 11.61 -11.49 22.51
CA SER A 448 12.46 -10.30 22.46
C SER A 448 12.18 -9.37 21.28
N GLY A 449 11.38 -9.82 20.31
CA GLY A 449 11.07 -9.06 19.11
C GLY A 449 10.16 -7.85 19.31
N GLY A 450 9.70 -7.61 20.53
CA GLY A 450 9.01 -6.37 20.87
C GLY A 450 9.01 -6.10 22.36
N PHE A 451 9.39 -4.88 22.76
CA PHE A 451 9.21 -4.43 24.13
C PHE A 451 9.10 -2.92 24.22
N ILE A 452 8.40 -2.44 25.24
CA ILE A 452 8.23 -1.01 25.52
C ILE A 452 8.56 -0.73 26.99
N GLY A 453 9.29 0.35 27.25
CA GLY A 453 9.66 0.73 28.61
C GLY A 453 10.29 2.10 28.71
N PHE A 454 10.45 2.58 29.94
CA PHE A 454 11.12 3.85 30.20
C PHE A 454 12.62 3.73 29.89
N ALA A 455 13.20 4.74 29.24
CA ALA A 455 14.59 4.74 28.79
C ALA A 455 15.62 4.35 29.88
N PRO A 456 15.53 4.87 31.13
CA PRO A 456 16.48 4.47 32.18
C PRO A 456 16.41 2.97 32.54
N TYR A 457 15.22 2.36 32.46
CA TYR A 457 15.01 0.96 32.81
C TYR A 457 15.49 0.03 31.69
N ILE A 458 15.23 0.39 30.42
CA ILE A 458 15.78 -0.35 29.29
C ILE A 458 17.30 -0.30 29.31
N ASN A 459 17.88 0.88 29.58
CA ASN A 459 19.33 1.04 29.67
C ASN A 459 19.95 0.12 30.74
N LYS A 460 19.30 -0.02 31.92
CA LYS A 460 19.75 -0.96 32.97
C LYS A 460 19.71 -2.42 32.53
N ILE A 461 18.82 -2.80 31.62
CA ILE A 461 18.74 -4.15 31.05
C ILE A 461 19.89 -4.34 30.05
N VAL A 462 19.96 -3.51 29.01
CA VAL A 462 20.92 -3.70 27.91
C VAL A 462 22.37 -3.46 28.32
N LYS A 463 22.63 -2.66 29.36
CA LYS A 463 23.99 -2.52 29.94
C LYS A 463 24.57 -3.82 30.49
N GLN A 464 23.73 -4.80 30.84
CA GLN A 464 24.18 -6.12 31.30
C GLN A 464 24.70 -6.99 30.14
N TRP A 465 24.55 -6.55 28.89
CA TRP A 465 25.07 -7.27 27.73
C TRP A 465 26.61 -7.23 27.71
N GLN A 466 27.20 -8.42 27.84
CA GLN A 466 28.64 -8.73 27.77
C GLN A 466 28.90 -9.95 26.86
N LEU A 467 27.94 -10.28 25.99
CA LEU A 467 27.94 -11.44 25.11
C LEU A 467 28.39 -11.04 23.69
N HIS A 468 28.65 -12.02 22.84
CA HIS A 468 29.10 -11.83 21.46
C HIS A 468 27.93 -11.47 20.54
N ASP A 469 28.22 -10.86 19.39
CA ASP A 469 27.19 -10.43 18.44
C ASP A 469 26.28 -11.59 17.97
N ASN A 470 26.81 -12.82 17.90
CA ASN A 470 26.08 -14.03 17.49
C ASN A 470 25.41 -14.79 18.65
N ASP A 471 25.51 -14.30 19.89
CA ASP A 471 24.76 -14.88 21.02
C ASP A 471 23.27 -14.52 20.95
N ASP A 472 22.43 -15.30 21.63
CA ASP A 472 20.98 -15.18 21.54
C ASP A 472 20.41 -13.98 22.31
N ASP A 473 19.72 -13.07 21.62
CA ASP A 473 19.09 -11.93 22.28
C ASP A 473 17.89 -12.36 23.14
N GLN A 474 17.06 -13.30 22.66
CA GLN A 474 15.88 -13.79 23.39
C GLN A 474 16.27 -14.48 24.70
N LEU A 475 17.30 -15.33 24.69
CA LEU A 475 17.82 -16.01 25.87
C LEU A 475 18.37 -15.01 26.88
N PHE A 476 19.05 -13.95 26.43
CA PHE A 476 19.54 -12.89 27.30
C PHE A 476 18.40 -12.20 28.07
N TYR A 477 17.38 -11.72 27.37
CA TYR A 477 16.22 -11.10 28.02
C TYR A 477 15.45 -12.09 28.89
N THR A 478 15.31 -13.34 28.44
CA THR A 478 14.66 -14.43 29.18
C THR A 478 15.36 -14.68 30.52
N LYS A 479 16.70 -14.82 30.53
CA LYS A 479 17.48 -15.03 31.76
C LYS A 479 17.30 -13.90 32.77
N ILE A 480 17.16 -12.65 32.31
CA ILE A 480 16.89 -11.50 33.18
C ILE A 480 15.44 -11.53 33.71
N TYR A 481 14.47 -11.94 32.89
CA TYR A 481 13.05 -11.96 33.26
C TYR A 481 12.67 -13.09 34.23
N VAL A 482 13.28 -14.27 34.08
CA VAL A 482 13.00 -15.43 34.95
C VAL A 482 13.65 -15.31 36.33
N ASP A 483 14.64 -14.43 36.49
CA ASP A 483 15.21 -14.06 37.79
C ASP A 483 14.20 -13.20 38.58
N PRO A 484 13.65 -13.70 39.71
CA PRO A 484 12.62 -12.97 40.45
C PRO A 484 13.10 -11.62 41.00
N ILE A 485 14.36 -11.54 41.43
CA ILE A 485 14.93 -10.34 42.05
C ILE A 485 15.13 -9.26 40.98
N LYS A 486 15.64 -9.64 39.81
CA LYS A 486 15.78 -8.72 38.67
C LYS A 486 14.43 -8.28 38.12
N ARG A 487 13.46 -9.20 38.01
CA ARG A 487 12.11 -8.88 37.51
C ARG A 487 11.40 -7.87 38.40
N GLU A 488 11.48 -8.04 39.72
CA GLU A 488 10.86 -7.11 40.68
C GLU A 488 11.58 -5.75 40.69
N SER A 489 12.91 -5.75 40.77
CA SER A 489 13.70 -4.51 40.81
C SER A 489 13.56 -3.65 39.54
N LEU A 490 13.44 -4.28 38.37
CA LEU A 490 13.25 -3.60 37.07
C LEU A 490 11.76 -3.38 36.74
N ASN A 491 10.85 -3.91 37.56
CA ASN A 491 9.39 -3.85 37.39
C ASN A 491 8.95 -4.23 35.96
N MET A 492 9.28 -5.46 35.56
CA MET A 492 9.02 -6.01 34.23
C MET A 492 7.78 -6.92 34.22
N THR A 493 7.05 -6.92 33.10
CA THR A 493 5.94 -7.86 32.83
C THR A 493 5.89 -8.25 31.35
N LEU A 494 5.01 -9.18 30.99
CA LEU A 494 4.75 -9.56 29.60
C LEU A 494 3.33 -9.17 29.17
N ASP A 495 3.15 -8.92 27.88
CA ASP A 495 1.85 -8.68 27.26
C ASP A 495 1.08 -9.99 27.02
N HIS A 496 0.67 -10.64 28.11
CA HIS A 496 0.04 -11.96 28.09
C HIS A 496 -1.23 -12.05 27.24
N LYS A 497 -1.95 -10.94 27.03
CA LYS A 497 -3.24 -10.90 26.31
C LYS A 497 -3.14 -10.18 24.97
N CYS A 498 -1.92 -10.05 24.42
CA CYS A 498 -1.66 -9.45 23.11
C CYS A 498 -2.35 -8.08 22.93
N GLN A 499 -2.29 -7.21 23.93
CA GLN A 499 -2.91 -5.89 23.90
C GLN A 499 -2.12 -4.93 22.99
N ILE A 500 -0.80 -4.97 23.08
CA ILE A 500 0.14 -4.18 22.31
C ILE A 500 0.76 -5.04 21.21
N PHE A 501 1.31 -6.21 21.56
CA PHE A 501 2.10 -7.06 20.66
C PHE A 501 1.34 -8.33 20.28
N GLN A 502 1.27 -8.64 18.99
CA GLN A 502 0.81 -9.93 18.48
C GLN A 502 1.95 -10.63 17.77
N ASN A 503 2.51 -11.66 18.41
CA ASN A 503 3.38 -12.63 17.74
C ASN A 503 2.49 -13.65 17.02
N LEU A 504 2.78 -13.94 15.76
CA LEU A 504 1.96 -14.83 14.93
C LEU A 504 2.33 -16.30 15.11
N ASN A 505 3.57 -16.63 15.47
CA ASN A 505 3.97 -18.02 15.68
C ASN A 505 3.15 -18.68 16.79
N GLY A 506 2.47 -19.79 16.47
CA GLY A 506 1.55 -20.47 17.37
C GLY A 506 0.27 -19.70 17.71
N ALA A 507 -0.08 -18.66 16.94
CA ALA A 507 -1.28 -17.84 17.16
C ALA A 507 -1.99 -17.41 15.85
N VAL A 508 -1.66 -18.03 14.71
CA VAL A 508 -2.28 -17.72 13.40
C VAL A 508 -3.81 -17.88 13.45
N ASP A 509 -4.30 -18.98 14.03
CA ASP A 509 -5.74 -19.27 14.15
C ASP A 509 -6.48 -18.34 15.13
N GLU A 510 -5.74 -17.53 15.91
CA GLU A 510 -6.32 -16.56 16.83
C GLU A 510 -6.54 -15.20 16.17
N VAL A 511 -6.01 -14.99 14.96
CA VAL A 511 -5.92 -13.67 14.32
C VAL A 511 -6.88 -13.58 13.15
N LEU A 512 -7.73 -12.54 13.14
CA LEU A 512 -8.61 -12.22 12.02
C LEU A 512 -8.46 -10.76 11.60
N LEU A 513 -8.61 -10.50 10.30
CA LEU A 513 -8.73 -9.14 9.78
C LEU A 513 -10.05 -8.51 10.25
N LYS A 514 -9.93 -7.32 10.82
CA LYS A 514 -11.05 -6.47 11.23
C LYS A 514 -11.06 -5.22 10.35
N PHE A 515 -11.97 -5.20 9.40
CA PHE A 515 -12.19 -4.06 8.52
C PHE A 515 -12.93 -2.94 9.27
N GLY A 516 -12.33 -1.75 9.31
CA GLY A 516 -12.99 -0.50 9.68
C GLY A 516 -13.26 0.36 8.44
N THR A 517 -13.84 1.54 8.66
CA THR A 517 -14.13 2.52 7.59
C THR A 517 -12.84 3.06 6.96
N GLU A 518 -11.91 3.55 7.78
CA GLU A 518 -10.68 4.20 7.30
C GLU A 518 -9.43 3.30 7.28
N ARG A 519 -9.46 2.19 8.01
CA ARG A 519 -8.30 1.30 8.20
C ARG A 519 -8.71 -0.13 8.53
N VAL A 520 -7.84 -1.08 8.21
CA VAL A 520 -7.92 -2.49 8.61
C VAL A 520 -6.99 -2.72 9.79
N ARG A 521 -7.44 -3.56 10.73
CA ARG A 521 -6.64 -4.01 11.87
C ARG A 521 -6.70 -5.52 11.97
N ILE A 522 -5.91 -6.07 12.87
CA ILE A 522 -6.13 -7.44 13.34
C ILE A 522 -6.87 -7.45 14.67
N ARG A 523 -7.69 -8.49 14.87
CA ARG A 523 -8.31 -8.82 16.16
C ARG A 523 -7.79 -10.19 16.60
N ASN A 524 -7.30 -10.27 17.84
CA ASN A 524 -7.08 -11.55 18.49
C ASN A 524 -8.43 -12.03 19.05
N THR A 525 -8.95 -13.15 18.56
CA THR A 525 -10.28 -13.68 18.91
C THR A 525 -10.31 -14.35 20.28
N VAL A 526 -9.18 -14.88 20.76
CA VAL A 526 -9.06 -15.55 22.05
C VAL A 526 -9.08 -14.55 23.22
N HIS A 527 -8.45 -13.40 23.04
CA HIS A 527 -8.32 -12.37 24.08
C HIS A 527 -9.18 -11.13 23.86
N ASP A 528 -9.92 -11.11 22.75
CA ASP A 528 -10.67 -9.95 22.27
C ASP A 528 -9.86 -8.64 22.28
N SER A 529 -8.61 -8.74 21.82
CA SER A 529 -7.69 -7.60 21.78
C SER A 529 -7.54 -7.08 20.36
N LEU A 530 -7.15 -5.81 20.24
CA LEU A 530 -6.75 -5.18 18.99
C LEU A 530 -5.28 -4.81 19.07
N PRO A 531 -4.35 -5.72 18.75
CA PRO A 531 -2.91 -5.47 18.79
C PRO A 531 -2.51 -4.19 18.04
N VAL A 532 -1.42 -3.57 18.47
CA VAL A 532 -0.83 -2.37 17.84
C VAL A 532 0.36 -2.75 16.96
N VAL A 533 1.13 -3.75 17.38
CA VAL A 533 2.30 -4.28 16.71
C VAL A 533 2.02 -5.72 16.32
N ILE A 534 2.21 -6.05 15.04
CA ILE A 534 2.04 -7.40 14.51
C ILE A 534 3.41 -7.91 14.09
N HIS A 535 3.81 -9.04 14.65
CA HIS A 535 5.13 -9.64 14.47
C HIS A 535 4.99 -11.05 13.88
N GLY A 536 5.43 -11.21 12.62
CA GLY A 536 5.45 -12.46 11.87
C GLY A 536 6.66 -13.33 12.13
N ASN A 537 6.92 -13.60 13.41
CA ASN A 537 8.09 -14.32 13.86
C ASN A 537 8.18 -15.75 13.27
N ILE A 538 9.43 -16.21 13.09
CA ILE A 538 9.79 -17.56 12.62
C ILE A 538 9.17 -17.85 11.23
N ASN A 539 8.19 -18.75 11.15
CA ASN A 539 7.64 -19.28 9.89
C ASN A 539 6.33 -18.60 9.46
N THR A 540 5.95 -17.49 10.11
CA THR A 540 4.65 -16.83 9.87
C THR A 540 4.73 -15.61 8.96
N LYS A 541 5.89 -15.39 8.32
CA LYS A 541 6.14 -14.25 7.40
C LYS A 541 5.17 -14.21 6.22
N ILE A 542 4.82 -15.37 5.64
CA ILE A 542 3.86 -15.43 4.53
C ILE A 542 2.47 -14.97 4.99
N TYR A 543 2.06 -15.38 6.19
CA TYR A 543 0.80 -14.94 6.76
C TYR A 543 0.82 -13.44 7.09
N LEU A 544 1.95 -12.92 7.56
CA LEU A 544 2.13 -11.48 7.71
C LEU A 544 2.05 -10.73 6.37
N ASN A 545 2.60 -11.27 5.29
CA ASN A 545 2.47 -10.68 3.95
C ASN A 545 1.00 -10.60 3.53
N TYR A 546 0.21 -11.64 3.80
CA TYR A 546 -1.24 -11.62 3.61
C TYR A 546 -1.90 -10.50 4.43
N LEU A 547 -1.64 -10.41 5.74
CA LEU A 547 -2.23 -9.36 6.59
C LEU A 547 -1.83 -7.94 6.12
N ALA A 548 -0.59 -7.78 5.67
CA ALA A 548 -0.03 -6.52 5.19
C ALA A 548 -0.64 -6.02 3.88
N ASN A 549 -1.26 -6.90 3.07
CA ASN A 549 -2.04 -6.46 1.91
C ASN A 549 -3.26 -5.61 2.32
N TYR A 550 -3.60 -5.59 3.61
CA TYR A 550 -4.73 -4.84 4.16
C TYR A 550 -4.30 -3.83 5.23
N VAL A 551 -3.49 -4.24 6.20
CA VAL A 551 -3.15 -3.46 7.40
C VAL A 551 -1.99 -2.49 7.15
N PRO A 552 -2.07 -1.23 7.63
CA PRO A 552 -3.23 -0.61 8.25
C PRO A 552 -4.23 -0.05 7.23
N ASN A 553 -3.77 0.33 6.04
CA ASN A 553 -4.62 0.98 5.03
C ASN A 553 -4.28 0.56 3.60
N ALA A 554 -3.53 -0.52 3.41
CA ALA A 554 -3.09 -0.96 2.09
C ALA A 554 -4.28 -1.21 1.16
N TRP A 555 -5.32 -1.88 1.68
CA TRP A 555 -6.60 -2.08 1.00
C TRP A 555 -7.78 -1.95 1.97
N THR A 556 -8.84 -1.23 1.57
CA THR A 556 -10.08 -1.05 2.35
C THR A 556 -11.33 -1.16 1.46
N TYR A 557 -12.49 -1.47 2.04
CA TYR A 557 -13.75 -1.53 1.27
C TYR A 557 -14.17 -0.17 0.69
N GLU A 558 -13.88 0.94 1.40
CA GLU A 558 -14.30 2.29 0.96
C GLU A 558 -13.38 2.87 -0.11
N ARG A 559 -12.06 2.65 -0.01
CA ARG A 559 -11.06 3.29 -0.88
C ARG A 559 -10.38 2.35 -1.86
N GLY A 560 -10.63 1.05 -1.76
CA GLY A 560 -9.85 0.04 -2.49
C GLY A 560 -8.39 0.05 -2.04
N CYS A 561 -7.49 -0.19 -3.00
CA CYS A 561 -6.05 -0.20 -2.77
C CYS A 561 -5.48 1.23 -2.72
N THR A 562 -4.91 1.64 -1.58
CA THR A 562 -4.32 2.98 -1.44
C THR A 562 -2.81 3.03 -1.72
N ILE A 563 -2.14 1.88 -1.72
CA ILE A 563 -0.70 1.75 -2.01
C ILE A 563 -0.41 1.54 -3.49
N CYS A 564 -1.45 1.24 -4.28
CA CYS A 564 -1.32 0.93 -5.70
C CYS A 564 -0.96 2.15 -6.56
N ASP A 565 -1.20 3.36 -6.06
CA ASP A 565 -0.86 4.61 -6.75
C ASP A 565 0.35 5.31 -6.12
N GLN A 566 1.02 4.66 -5.16
CA GLN A 566 2.20 5.17 -4.51
C GLN A 566 3.45 4.72 -5.26
N ASP A 567 4.39 5.66 -5.45
CA ASP A 567 5.69 5.40 -6.08
C ASP A 567 5.57 4.80 -7.49
N MET A 568 4.56 5.27 -8.26
CA MET A 568 4.36 4.89 -9.64
C MET A 568 5.42 5.53 -10.53
N LEU A 569 5.95 4.77 -11.49
CA LEU A 569 6.79 5.33 -12.55
C LEU A 569 5.91 6.02 -13.59
N ASP A 570 6.20 7.27 -13.91
CA ASP A 570 5.54 7.99 -15.00
C ASP A 570 6.32 7.78 -16.31
N LEU A 571 5.90 6.79 -17.10
CA LEU A 571 6.52 6.49 -18.39
C LEU A 571 6.36 7.63 -19.42
N SER A 572 5.42 8.55 -19.23
CA SER A 572 5.21 9.68 -20.15
C SER A 572 6.29 10.77 -20.03
N GLN A 573 7.00 10.81 -18.89
CA GLN A 573 8.07 11.77 -18.63
C GLN A 573 9.45 11.26 -19.02
N LEU A 574 9.57 9.98 -19.41
CA LEU A 574 10.84 9.39 -19.82
C LEU A 574 11.25 9.92 -21.20
N THR A 575 12.52 10.33 -21.31
CA THR A 575 13.13 10.71 -22.60
C THR A 575 13.38 9.50 -23.49
N GLU A 576 13.54 8.33 -22.88
CA GLU A 576 13.82 7.06 -23.55
C GLU A 576 13.13 5.91 -22.81
N TYR A 577 12.54 4.98 -23.56
CA TYR A 577 11.89 3.81 -22.99
C TYR A 577 12.91 2.79 -22.47
N PRO A 578 12.67 2.17 -21.29
CA PRO A 578 13.52 1.11 -20.75
C PRO A 578 13.68 -0.06 -21.72
N ARG A 579 14.86 -0.68 -21.75
CA ARG A 579 15.08 -1.89 -22.55
C ARG A 579 14.57 -3.13 -21.81
N VAL A 580 13.85 -3.97 -22.55
CA VAL A 580 13.19 -5.15 -22.01
C VAL A 580 13.67 -6.38 -22.73
N LYS A 581 14.12 -7.38 -21.97
CA LYS A 581 14.35 -8.73 -22.50
C LYS A 581 13.14 -9.61 -22.23
N ILE A 582 12.48 -10.06 -23.30
CA ILE A 582 11.33 -10.96 -23.25
C ILE A 582 11.84 -12.39 -23.37
N GLY A 583 11.65 -13.21 -22.33
CA GLY A 583 11.85 -14.64 -22.36
C GLY A 583 10.54 -15.37 -22.62
N VAL A 584 10.44 -16.03 -23.77
CA VAL A 584 9.30 -16.88 -24.18
C VAL A 584 9.68 -18.34 -23.99
N PHE A 585 8.82 -19.09 -23.31
CA PHE A 585 9.05 -20.50 -22.98
C PHE A 585 7.97 -21.40 -23.59
N ILE A 586 8.39 -22.31 -24.46
CA ILE A 586 7.56 -23.30 -25.15
C ILE A 586 7.99 -24.67 -24.65
N GLU A 587 7.45 -25.07 -23.51
CA GLU A 587 7.92 -26.25 -22.77
C GLU A 587 7.04 -27.49 -22.95
N GLN A 588 5.94 -27.34 -23.68
CA GLN A 588 4.99 -28.40 -24.03
C GLN A 588 4.17 -27.97 -25.25
N PRO A 589 3.54 -28.91 -25.99
CA PRO A 589 2.68 -28.57 -27.10
C PRO A 589 1.54 -27.66 -26.65
N THR A 590 1.45 -26.48 -27.26
CA THR A 590 0.54 -25.42 -26.83
C THR A 590 -0.36 -24.99 -27.99
N PRO A 591 -1.70 -25.01 -27.80
CA PRO A 591 -2.65 -24.50 -28.79
C PRO A 591 -2.41 -23.03 -29.15
N PHE A 592 -2.77 -22.63 -30.37
CA PHE A 592 -2.78 -21.23 -30.80
C PHE A 592 -1.43 -20.49 -30.66
N LEU A 593 -0.31 -21.22 -30.81
CA LEU A 593 1.02 -20.61 -30.76
C LEU A 593 1.21 -19.48 -31.80
N PRO A 594 0.74 -19.59 -33.06
CA PRO A 594 0.84 -18.49 -34.02
C PRO A 594 0.17 -17.20 -33.51
N GLU A 595 -1.01 -17.31 -32.89
CA GLU A 595 -1.73 -16.18 -32.31
C GLU A 595 -0.98 -15.59 -31.12
N PHE A 596 -0.37 -16.42 -30.28
CA PHE A 596 0.52 -15.96 -29.20
C PHE A 596 1.71 -15.14 -29.76
N LEU A 597 2.39 -15.65 -30.78
CA LEU A 597 3.55 -14.99 -31.38
C LEU A 597 3.15 -13.66 -32.05
N GLN A 598 2.02 -13.63 -32.74
CA GLN A 598 1.46 -12.40 -33.31
C GLN A 598 1.11 -11.37 -32.22
N ARG A 599 0.59 -11.80 -31.06
CA ARG A 599 0.32 -10.89 -29.94
C ARG A 599 1.57 -10.17 -29.45
N LEU A 600 2.75 -10.82 -29.45
CA LEU A 600 4.02 -10.16 -29.10
C LEU A 600 4.35 -8.98 -30.03
N LEU A 601 4.03 -9.10 -31.32
CA LEU A 601 4.17 -8.01 -32.30
C LEU A 601 3.17 -6.88 -32.04
N THR A 602 1.97 -7.19 -31.54
CA THR A 602 0.95 -6.17 -31.25
C THR A 602 1.09 -5.48 -29.88
N LEU A 603 1.98 -5.95 -29.00
CA LEU A 603 2.22 -5.30 -27.70
C LEU A 603 2.51 -3.81 -27.90
N ASP A 604 1.83 -2.94 -27.15
CA ASP A 604 2.01 -1.50 -27.20
C ASP A 604 3.28 -1.11 -26.44
N TYR A 605 4.44 -1.38 -27.06
CA TYR A 605 5.78 -1.03 -26.58
C TYR A 605 6.74 -0.89 -27.78
N PRO A 606 7.68 0.07 -27.78
CA PRO A 606 8.65 0.25 -28.87
C PRO A 606 9.46 -1.03 -29.13
N LYS A 607 9.38 -1.57 -30.36
CA LYS A 607 10.00 -2.87 -30.70
C LYS A 607 11.52 -2.82 -30.73
N ASP A 608 12.09 -1.66 -31.04
CA ASP A 608 13.52 -1.34 -30.96
C ASP A 608 14.06 -1.33 -29.51
N LYS A 609 13.18 -1.42 -28.50
CA LYS A 609 13.54 -1.57 -27.09
C LYS A 609 13.30 -2.97 -26.54
N LEU A 610 12.87 -3.90 -27.38
CA LEU A 610 12.59 -5.28 -27.01
C LEU A 610 13.65 -6.23 -27.56
N ASP A 611 14.24 -7.03 -26.67
CA ASP A 611 15.09 -8.16 -26.99
C ASP A 611 14.32 -9.46 -26.77
N LEU A 612 14.18 -10.28 -27.80
CA LEU A 612 13.41 -11.52 -27.73
C LEU A 612 14.33 -12.74 -27.55
N PHE A 613 14.07 -13.54 -26.53
CA PHE A 613 14.67 -14.84 -26.29
C PHE A 613 13.55 -15.88 -26.28
N ILE A 614 13.57 -16.83 -27.21
CA ILE A 614 12.59 -17.92 -27.26
C ILE A 614 13.32 -19.24 -26.99
N HIS A 615 12.83 -20.00 -26.01
CA HIS A 615 13.21 -21.40 -25.82
C HIS A 615 12.06 -22.31 -26.27
N ASN A 616 12.38 -23.30 -27.08
CA ASN A 616 11.42 -24.28 -27.57
C ASN A 616 11.90 -25.71 -27.29
N SER A 617 11.17 -26.45 -26.46
CA SER A 617 11.41 -27.88 -26.24
C SER A 617 10.68 -28.78 -27.25
N GLU A 618 9.78 -28.23 -28.06
CA GLU A 618 8.84 -29.01 -28.87
C GLU A 618 9.14 -28.94 -30.37
N VAL A 619 9.51 -30.09 -30.94
CA VAL A 619 9.77 -30.23 -32.39
C VAL A 619 8.52 -29.83 -33.20
N TYR A 620 7.31 -30.11 -32.69
CA TYR A 620 6.05 -29.72 -33.33
C TYR A 620 5.95 -28.21 -33.61
N HIS A 621 6.55 -27.37 -32.76
CA HIS A 621 6.45 -25.92 -32.86
C HIS A 621 7.57 -25.26 -33.68
N GLU A 622 8.58 -26.00 -34.14
CA GLU A 622 9.67 -25.46 -34.97
C GLU A 622 9.14 -24.78 -36.24
N LYS A 623 8.16 -25.38 -36.93
CA LYS A 623 7.55 -24.81 -38.14
C LYS A 623 6.90 -23.45 -37.90
N HIS A 624 6.24 -23.29 -36.75
CA HIS A 624 5.56 -22.05 -36.38
C HIS A 624 6.57 -20.96 -36.03
N LEU A 625 7.64 -21.33 -35.31
CA LEU A 625 8.72 -20.42 -34.95
C LEU A 625 9.53 -19.97 -36.17
N GLN A 626 9.79 -20.88 -37.11
CA GLN A 626 10.50 -20.53 -38.34
C GLN A 626 9.71 -19.49 -39.14
N ALA A 627 8.40 -19.69 -39.34
CA ALA A 627 7.54 -18.73 -40.01
C ALA A 627 7.56 -17.36 -39.31
N PHE A 628 7.43 -17.36 -37.98
CA PHE A 628 7.48 -16.12 -37.19
C PHE A 628 8.85 -15.43 -37.23
N TRP A 629 9.94 -16.18 -37.17
CA TRP A 629 11.30 -15.67 -37.25
C TRP A 629 11.55 -14.98 -38.60
N GLU A 630 11.13 -15.60 -39.70
CA GLU A 630 11.26 -15.03 -41.04
C GLU A 630 10.53 -13.69 -41.18
N GLU A 631 9.34 -13.57 -40.58
CA GLU A 631 8.52 -12.37 -40.58
C GLU A 631 9.10 -11.25 -39.67
N SER A 632 9.63 -11.60 -38.50
CA SER A 632 9.85 -10.62 -37.42
C SER A 632 11.31 -10.39 -37.00
N LYS A 633 12.30 -11.10 -37.58
CA LYS A 633 13.73 -10.98 -37.21
C LYS A 633 14.29 -9.55 -37.22
N ASN A 634 13.76 -8.66 -38.06
CA ASN A 634 14.22 -7.27 -38.20
C ASN A 634 13.35 -6.25 -37.44
N VAL A 635 12.32 -6.72 -36.72
CA VAL A 635 11.37 -5.85 -35.99
C VAL A 635 11.88 -5.56 -34.57
N PHE A 636 12.47 -6.56 -33.93
CA PHE A 636 13.01 -6.46 -32.58
C PHE A 636 14.48 -6.02 -32.59
N HIS A 637 14.97 -5.47 -31.47
CA HIS A 637 16.37 -5.07 -31.35
C HIS A 637 17.33 -6.27 -31.41
N SER A 638 17.00 -7.36 -30.71
CA SER A 638 17.64 -8.65 -30.89
C SER A 638 16.62 -9.77 -30.82
N PHE A 639 16.91 -10.87 -31.51
CA PHE A 639 16.09 -12.07 -31.50
C PHE A 639 17.03 -13.27 -31.41
N LYS A 640 16.88 -14.08 -30.35
CA LYS A 640 17.57 -15.35 -30.15
C LYS A 640 16.57 -16.49 -29.95
N VAL A 641 16.71 -17.57 -30.70
CA VAL A 641 15.96 -18.82 -30.52
C VAL A 641 16.90 -19.91 -30.04
N VAL A 642 16.44 -20.71 -29.09
CA VAL A 642 17.07 -21.95 -28.62
C VAL A 642 16.08 -23.06 -28.88
N GLY A 643 16.40 -23.95 -29.82
CA GLY A 643 15.53 -25.05 -30.20
C GLY A 643 15.73 -26.32 -29.36
N PRO A 644 14.96 -27.37 -29.64
CA PRO A 644 14.99 -28.61 -28.88
C PRO A 644 16.30 -29.39 -29.03
N GLU A 645 17.12 -29.08 -30.04
CA GLU A 645 18.43 -29.68 -30.29
C GLU A 645 19.46 -29.44 -29.18
N GLU A 646 19.29 -28.38 -28.38
CA GLU A 646 20.20 -28.02 -27.28
C GLU A 646 19.93 -28.83 -25.99
N ILE A 647 18.84 -29.60 -25.94
CA ILE A 647 18.47 -30.51 -24.84
C ILE A 647 18.57 -29.83 -23.46
N LEU A 648 17.94 -28.68 -23.31
CA LEU A 648 17.85 -27.97 -22.03
C LEU A 648 16.61 -28.41 -21.25
N SER A 649 16.74 -28.57 -19.94
CA SER A 649 15.56 -28.66 -19.07
C SER A 649 14.86 -27.30 -18.96
N GLN A 650 13.56 -27.31 -18.62
CA GLN A 650 12.78 -26.08 -18.41
C GLN A 650 13.48 -25.10 -17.44
N ALA A 651 14.10 -25.63 -16.37
CA ALA A 651 14.81 -24.83 -15.39
C ALA A 651 16.10 -24.19 -15.96
N GLU A 652 16.86 -24.94 -16.75
CA GLU A 652 18.08 -24.44 -17.40
C GLU A 652 17.78 -23.37 -18.45
N ALA A 653 16.72 -23.57 -19.24
CA ALA A 653 16.24 -22.60 -20.21
C ALA A 653 15.82 -21.28 -19.54
N ARG A 654 15.03 -21.35 -18.45
CA ARG A 654 14.62 -20.17 -17.69
C ARG A 654 15.78 -19.46 -17.03
N ASN A 655 16.74 -20.20 -16.45
CA ASN A 655 17.98 -19.63 -15.93
C ASN A 655 18.76 -18.93 -17.04
N LEU A 656 18.88 -19.52 -18.24
CA LEU A 656 19.56 -18.90 -19.38
C LEU A 656 18.89 -17.59 -19.80
N GLY A 657 17.57 -17.58 -20.00
CA GLY A 657 16.82 -16.39 -20.38
C GLY A 657 16.97 -15.24 -19.37
N MET A 658 16.84 -15.56 -18.08
CA MET A 658 17.02 -14.60 -16.98
C MET A 658 18.46 -14.08 -16.90
N ASP A 659 19.46 -14.96 -17.07
CA ASP A 659 20.88 -14.61 -16.96
C ASP A 659 21.37 -13.74 -18.12
N LEU A 660 20.74 -13.87 -19.31
CA LEU A 660 20.98 -12.95 -20.43
C LEU A 660 20.60 -11.51 -20.08
N CYS A 661 19.56 -11.28 -19.28
CA CYS A 661 19.24 -9.94 -18.78
C CYS A 661 20.15 -9.55 -17.60
N ARG A 662 20.44 -10.48 -16.69
CA ARG A 662 21.32 -10.23 -15.52
C ARG A 662 22.70 -9.71 -15.93
N ARG A 663 23.29 -10.31 -16.96
CA ARG A 663 24.65 -9.96 -17.45
C ARG A 663 24.69 -8.69 -18.30
N ASP A 664 23.55 -8.28 -18.84
CA ASP A 664 23.44 -7.09 -19.68
C ASP A 664 23.08 -5.87 -18.81
N PRO A 665 24.01 -4.91 -18.59
CA PRO A 665 23.74 -3.74 -17.78
C PRO A 665 22.67 -2.83 -18.42
N GLU A 666 22.48 -2.91 -19.73
CA GLU A 666 21.46 -2.16 -20.47
C GLU A 666 20.07 -2.82 -20.37
N CYS A 667 19.96 -4.03 -19.81
CA CYS A 667 18.68 -4.66 -19.58
C CYS A 667 18.04 -4.11 -18.29
N ASP A 668 17.01 -3.28 -18.45
CA ASP A 668 16.27 -2.66 -17.35
C ASP A 668 15.21 -3.60 -16.77
N TYR A 669 14.58 -4.41 -17.63
CA TYR A 669 13.52 -5.34 -17.25
C TYR A 669 13.63 -6.68 -17.97
N TYR A 670 13.35 -7.75 -17.23
CA TYR A 670 13.17 -9.10 -17.77
C TYR A 670 11.69 -9.48 -17.69
N PHE A 671 11.07 -9.73 -18.84
CA PHE A 671 9.68 -10.17 -18.93
C PHE A 671 9.63 -11.64 -19.32
N SER A 672 9.26 -12.51 -18.39
CA SER A 672 9.07 -13.94 -18.64
C SER A 672 7.61 -14.19 -18.99
N ILE A 673 7.37 -14.96 -20.05
CA ILE A 673 6.04 -15.34 -20.47
C ILE A 673 6.04 -16.76 -21.07
N ASP A 674 5.11 -17.57 -20.59
CA ASP A 674 4.84 -18.91 -21.10
C ASP A 674 3.78 -18.84 -22.21
N THR A 675 3.83 -19.78 -23.13
CA THR A 675 2.96 -19.79 -24.31
C THR A 675 1.50 -20.11 -24.02
N ASP A 676 1.18 -20.59 -22.81
CA ASP A 676 -0.19 -20.79 -22.34
C ASP A 676 -0.86 -19.49 -21.85
N VAL A 677 -0.17 -18.35 -21.93
CA VAL A 677 -0.67 -17.03 -21.56
C VAL A 677 -1.11 -16.23 -22.78
N MET A 678 -2.41 -15.99 -22.91
CA MET A 678 -2.98 -15.15 -23.98
C MET A 678 -3.26 -13.73 -23.46
N LEU A 679 -2.30 -12.84 -23.68
CA LEU A 679 -2.43 -11.42 -23.34
C LEU A 679 -3.42 -10.73 -24.30
N THR A 680 -4.52 -10.22 -23.76
CA THR A 680 -5.50 -9.42 -24.50
C THR A 680 -5.25 -7.92 -24.37
N ASN A 681 -4.57 -7.52 -23.30
CA ASN A 681 -4.25 -6.12 -23.05
C ASN A 681 -2.87 -5.77 -23.63
N LEU A 682 -2.88 -4.96 -24.70
CA LEU A 682 -1.66 -4.56 -25.39
C LEU A 682 -0.71 -3.73 -24.51
N GLN A 683 -1.23 -3.08 -23.46
CA GLN A 683 -0.47 -2.21 -22.56
C GLN A 683 0.15 -2.94 -21.37
N THR A 684 0.09 -4.28 -21.33
CA THR A 684 0.53 -5.10 -20.19
C THR A 684 1.93 -4.71 -19.70
N LEU A 685 2.92 -4.57 -20.59
CA LEU A 685 4.29 -4.20 -20.20
C LEU A 685 4.36 -2.84 -19.52
N LYS A 686 3.72 -1.81 -20.09
CA LYS A 686 3.69 -0.45 -19.52
C LYS A 686 3.04 -0.46 -18.13
N LEU A 687 1.85 -1.07 -18.02
CA LEU A 687 1.10 -1.13 -16.77
C LEU A 687 1.86 -1.85 -15.65
N LEU A 688 2.62 -2.90 -15.97
CA LEU A 688 3.45 -3.61 -14.99
C LEU A 688 4.67 -2.78 -14.56
N MET A 689 5.34 -2.10 -15.50
CA MET A 689 6.47 -1.22 -15.19
C MET A 689 6.07 -0.03 -14.34
N GLU A 690 4.94 0.61 -14.66
CA GLU A 690 4.42 1.77 -13.94
C GLU A 690 4.22 1.46 -12.44
N GLN A 691 3.92 0.21 -12.06
CA GLN A 691 3.81 -0.21 -10.66
C GLN A 691 5.15 -0.22 -9.88
N ASN A 692 6.28 -0.05 -10.55
CA ASN A 692 7.60 0.13 -9.94
C ASN A 692 8.05 -0.97 -8.96
N ARG A 693 7.54 -2.21 -9.08
CA ARG A 693 7.88 -3.32 -8.18
C ARG A 693 9.09 -4.12 -8.68
N LYS A 694 9.80 -4.80 -7.77
CA LYS A 694 10.95 -5.67 -8.11
C LYS A 694 10.52 -6.86 -8.95
N ILE A 695 9.47 -7.55 -8.53
CA ILE A 695 8.84 -8.67 -9.24
C ILE A 695 7.32 -8.43 -9.25
N ILE A 696 6.72 -8.40 -10.43
CA ILE A 696 5.26 -8.22 -10.58
C ILE A 696 4.70 -9.02 -11.76
N GLY A 697 3.56 -9.66 -11.56
CA GLY A 697 2.84 -10.39 -12.60
C GLY A 697 1.44 -9.80 -12.84
N PRO A 698 0.93 -9.87 -14.07
CA PRO A 698 -0.48 -9.62 -14.34
C PRO A 698 -1.31 -10.83 -13.90
N LEU A 699 -2.49 -10.59 -13.29
CA LEU A 699 -3.43 -11.66 -13.03
C LEU A 699 -4.02 -12.17 -14.34
N VAL A 700 -3.80 -13.45 -14.64
CA VAL A 700 -4.45 -14.18 -15.72
C VAL A 700 -5.15 -15.42 -15.17
N THR A 701 -6.32 -15.72 -15.71
CA THR A 701 -7.20 -16.79 -15.22
C THR A 701 -7.62 -17.71 -16.35
N ARG A 702 -7.88 -18.97 -16.05
CA ARG A 702 -8.47 -19.90 -17.02
C ARG A 702 -9.95 -19.60 -17.17
N HIS A 703 -10.42 -19.46 -18.41
CA HIS A 703 -11.80 -19.08 -18.69
C HIS A 703 -12.82 -19.98 -17.99
N GLY A 704 -13.81 -19.37 -17.31
CA GLY A 704 -14.87 -20.08 -16.59
C GLY A 704 -14.42 -20.86 -15.35
N LYS A 705 -13.15 -20.75 -14.92
CA LYS A 705 -12.57 -21.47 -13.78
C LYS A 705 -11.90 -20.49 -12.80
N LEU A 706 -11.59 -20.98 -11.60
CA LEU A 706 -10.85 -20.20 -10.59
C LEU A 706 -9.33 -20.33 -10.71
N TRP A 707 -8.83 -21.27 -11.53
CA TRP A 707 -7.40 -21.48 -11.71
C TRP A 707 -6.75 -20.24 -12.33
N SER A 708 -5.69 -19.76 -11.68
CA SER A 708 -4.94 -18.56 -12.06
C SER A 708 -3.45 -18.77 -11.91
N ASN A 709 -2.66 -17.81 -12.38
CA ASN A 709 -1.20 -17.83 -12.34
C ASN A 709 -0.58 -17.43 -10.99
N PHE A 710 -1.31 -17.54 -9.87
CA PHE A 710 -0.78 -17.25 -8.53
C PHE A 710 -1.43 -18.10 -7.44
N TRP A 711 -0.71 -18.27 -6.32
CA TRP A 711 -1.28 -18.83 -5.09
C TRP A 711 -1.28 -17.77 -3.99
N GLY A 712 -2.39 -17.65 -3.25
CA GLY A 712 -2.50 -16.70 -2.14
C GLY A 712 -1.93 -17.20 -0.81
N ALA A 713 -1.75 -18.52 -0.66
CA ALA A 713 -1.19 -19.13 0.54
C ALA A 713 -0.37 -20.39 0.18
N LEU A 714 0.44 -20.86 1.13
CA LEU A 714 1.17 -22.13 1.04
C LEU A 714 0.76 -23.06 2.18
N SER A 715 0.77 -24.36 1.91
CA SER A 715 0.71 -25.39 2.95
C SER A 715 2.01 -25.41 3.78
N LEU A 716 2.02 -26.17 4.88
CA LEU A 716 3.22 -26.35 5.70
C LEU A 716 4.39 -26.98 4.92
N ASP A 717 4.08 -27.79 3.91
CA ASP A 717 5.06 -28.42 3.02
C ASP A 717 5.50 -27.51 1.86
N GLY A 718 4.98 -26.28 1.79
CA GLY A 718 5.33 -25.30 0.75
C GLY A 718 4.56 -25.44 -0.56
N TYR A 719 3.52 -26.29 -0.60
CA TYR A 719 2.66 -26.51 -1.77
C TYR A 719 1.43 -25.59 -1.75
N TYR A 720 0.58 -25.69 -2.78
CA TYR A 720 -0.65 -24.92 -2.92
C TYR A 720 -1.53 -24.96 -1.66
N ALA A 721 -1.91 -23.77 -1.18
CA ALA A 721 -3.05 -23.59 -0.29
C ALA A 721 -3.89 -22.40 -0.78
N ARG A 722 -5.20 -22.47 -0.57
CA ARG A 722 -6.11 -21.36 -0.90
C ARG A 722 -6.11 -20.36 0.25
N SER A 723 -5.80 -19.09 -0.03
CA SER A 723 -5.99 -17.99 0.92
C SER A 723 -7.47 -17.61 1.04
N GLU A 724 -7.83 -16.96 2.14
CA GLU A 724 -9.20 -16.51 2.41
C GLU A 724 -9.74 -15.53 1.35
N ASP A 725 -8.86 -14.74 0.74
CA ASP A 725 -9.17 -13.69 -0.23
C ASP A 725 -8.97 -14.10 -1.70
N TYR A 726 -8.50 -15.32 -1.97
CA TYR A 726 -8.15 -15.77 -3.32
C TYR A 726 -9.30 -15.60 -4.33
N ILE A 727 -10.50 -16.06 -3.96
CA ILE A 727 -11.68 -15.99 -4.84
C ILE A 727 -12.07 -14.54 -5.11
N ASP A 728 -11.99 -13.69 -4.09
CA ASP A 728 -12.34 -12.27 -4.22
C ASP A 728 -11.36 -11.53 -5.14
N ILE A 729 -10.07 -11.88 -5.11
CA ILE A 729 -9.04 -11.34 -6.01
C ILE A 729 -9.26 -11.84 -7.44
N VAL A 730 -9.45 -13.16 -7.62
CA VAL A 730 -9.65 -13.78 -8.95
C VAL A 730 -10.91 -13.27 -9.66
N GLN A 731 -11.99 -13.05 -8.90
CA GLN A 731 -13.27 -12.55 -9.44
C GLN A 731 -13.33 -11.02 -9.57
N GLY A 732 -12.25 -10.30 -9.25
CA GLY A 732 -12.23 -8.83 -9.31
C GLY A 732 -13.12 -8.14 -8.27
N LYS A 733 -13.54 -8.85 -7.21
CA LYS A 733 -14.26 -8.24 -6.06
C LYS A 733 -13.33 -7.37 -5.21
N ARG A 734 -12.07 -7.78 -5.10
CA ARG A 734 -10.99 -7.01 -4.50
C ARG A 734 -9.95 -6.72 -5.56
N VAL A 735 -9.82 -5.45 -5.94
CA VAL A 735 -8.89 -4.99 -6.98
C VAL A 735 -7.72 -4.26 -6.33
N GLY A 736 -6.49 -4.58 -6.75
CA GLY A 736 -5.26 -4.02 -6.20
C GLY A 736 -3.98 -4.69 -6.69
N VAL A 737 -2.92 -4.49 -5.93
CA VAL A 737 -1.59 -5.07 -6.11
C VAL A 737 -1.28 -5.86 -4.84
N TRP A 738 -1.10 -7.16 -4.97
CA TRP A 738 -1.13 -8.10 -3.85
C TRP A 738 0.23 -8.76 -3.70
N ASN A 739 0.83 -8.68 -2.51
CA ASN A 739 2.01 -9.45 -2.17
C ASN A 739 1.61 -10.92 -1.98
N ILE A 740 2.21 -11.80 -2.77
CA ILE A 740 1.82 -13.21 -2.89
C ILE A 740 3.01 -14.15 -2.70
N PRO A 741 2.79 -15.37 -2.17
CA PRO A 741 3.87 -16.33 -1.99
C PRO A 741 4.31 -17.03 -3.27
N TYR A 742 3.46 -17.15 -4.29
CA TYR A 742 3.78 -17.91 -5.51
C TYR A 742 3.13 -17.28 -6.74
N MET A 743 3.89 -17.19 -7.83
CA MET A 743 3.44 -16.76 -9.15
C MET A 743 4.06 -17.67 -10.23
N ALA A 744 3.39 -17.81 -11.37
CA ALA A 744 3.83 -18.64 -12.48
C ALA A 744 3.42 -18.01 -13.82
N HIS A 745 3.85 -18.64 -14.92
CA HIS A 745 3.48 -18.34 -16.32
C HIS A 745 3.90 -16.96 -16.87
N VAL A 746 3.64 -15.87 -16.15
CA VAL A 746 3.93 -14.52 -16.64
C VAL A 746 4.31 -13.57 -15.50
N TYR A 747 5.47 -12.95 -15.63
CA TYR A 747 5.99 -11.99 -14.64
C TYR A 747 7.07 -11.08 -15.23
N LEU A 748 7.14 -9.87 -14.70
CA LEU A 748 8.14 -8.84 -14.98
C LEU A 748 9.07 -8.70 -13.78
N ILE A 749 10.37 -8.75 -14.01
CA ILE A 749 11.41 -8.58 -13.00
C ILE A 749 12.30 -7.40 -13.39
N LYS A 750 12.60 -6.52 -12.43
CA LYS A 750 13.60 -5.46 -12.64
C LYS A 750 14.99 -6.06 -12.84
N GLY A 751 15.72 -5.59 -13.85
CA GLY A 751 17.11 -5.98 -14.11
C GLY A 751 18.02 -5.67 -12.92
N GLU A 752 17.78 -4.56 -12.22
CA GLU A 752 18.47 -4.24 -10.97
C GLU A 752 18.25 -5.33 -9.90
N ALA A 753 17.02 -5.83 -9.76
CA ALA A 753 16.71 -6.88 -8.81
C ALA A 753 17.45 -8.20 -9.12
N LEU A 754 17.66 -8.49 -10.41
CA LEU A 754 18.47 -9.63 -10.85
C LEU A 754 19.96 -9.47 -10.50
N ARG A 755 20.48 -8.26 -10.54
CA ARG A 755 21.90 -7.94 -10.31
C ARG A 755 22.25 -7.74 -8.84
N ASN A 756 21.31 -7.26 -8.03
CA ASN A 756 21.55 -6.88 -6.63
C ASN A 756 21.03 -7.91 -5.62
N GLU A 757 19.86 -8.52 -5.87
CA GLU A 757 19.22 -9.48 -4.97
C GLU A 757 19.35 -10.92 -5.47
N LEU A 758 18.95 -11.20 -6.72
CA LEU A 758 18.91 -12.54 -7.32
C LEU A 758 20.20 -12.87 -8.10
N LYS A 759 21.35 -12.71 -7.44
CA LYS A 759 22.69 -12.83 -8.06
C LYS A 759 23.04 -14.23 -8.54
N GLU A 760 22.49 -15.25 -7.92
CA GLU A 760 22.81 -16.63 -8.24
C GLU A 760 22.26 -17.02 -9.62
N ARG A 761 23.04 -17.83 -10.35
CA ARG A 761 22.68 -18.25 -11.70
C ARG A 761 21.54 -19.27 -11.70
N ASN A 762 21.45 -20.11 -10.67
CA ASN A 762 20.52 -21.23 -10.58
C ASN A 762 19.32 -20.88 -9.72
N VAL A 763 18.46 -19.98 -10.21
CA VAL A 763 17.26 -19.54 -9.48
C VAL A 763 16.08 -20.50 -9.68
N PHE A 764 16.07 -21.24 -10.80
CA PHE A 764 15.00 -22.18 -11.15
C PHE A 764 15.30 -23.65 -10.79
N VAL A 765 16.47 -23.96 -10.20
CA VAL A 765 16.88 -25.33 -9.88
C VAL A 765 16.86 -25.53 -8.37
N LEU A 766 15.89 -26.31 -7.88
CA LEU A 766 15.83 -26.77 -6.50
C LEU A 766 15.18 -28.16 -6.45
N GLU A 767 15.78 -29.13 -5.76
CA GLU A 767 15.38 -30.55 -5.79
C GLU A 767 13.85 -30.77 -5.69
N LYS A 768 13.31 -31.62 -6.57
CA LYS A 768 11.91 -32.09 -6.64
C LYS A 768 10.82 -31.01 -6.81
N LEU A 769 11.16 -29.72 -6.82
CA LEU A 769 10.23 -28.64 -7.10
C LEU A 769 10.18 -28.35 -8.60
N ASP A 770 9.01 -27.90 -9.08
CA ASP A 770 8.93 -27.32 -10.41
C ASP A 770 9.70 -25.97 -10.47
N PRO A 771 10.11 -25.53 -11.68
CA PRO A 771 10.93 -24.34 -11.85
C PRO A 771 10.32 -23.07 -11.23
N ASP A 772 9.01 -22.87 -11.36
CA ASP A 772 8.33 -21.67 -10.84
C ASP A 772 8.26 -21.69 -9.31
N MET A 773 8.02 -22.87 -8.72
CA MET A 773 8.12 -23.05 -7.27
C MET A 773 9.53 -22.76 -6.76
N ALA A 774 10.57 -23.19 -7.48
CA ALA A 774 11.96 -22.90 -7.15
C ALA A 774 12.27 -21.40 -7.20
N LEU A 775 11.87 -20.70 -8.26
CA LEU A 775 12.00 -19.23 -8.37
C LEU A 775 11.31 -18.52 -7.20
N CYS A 776 10.06 -18.87 -6.96
CA CYS A 776 9.25 -18.24 -5.91
C CYS A 776 9.87 -18.49 -4.54
N ARG A 777 10.33 -19.72 -4.28
CA ARG A 777 10.98 -20.07 -3.02
C ARG A 777 12.29 -19.31 -2.82
N ASN A 778 13.17 -19.31 -3.81
CA ASN A 778 14.45 -18.60 -3.75
C ASN A 778 14.23 -17.09 -3.54
N SER A 779 13.22 -16.51 -4.20
CA SER A 779 12.85 -15.11 -4.01
C SER A 779 12.36 -14.83 -2.57
N ARG A 780 11.50 -15.70 -2.02
CA ARG A 780 11.02 -15.60 -0.63
C ARG A 780 12.14 -15.75 0.39
N GLU A 781 13.05 -16.71 0.18
CA GLU A 781 14.20 -16.92 1.06
C GLU A 781 15.12 -15.69 1.06
N LEU A 782 15.29 -15.03 -0.08
CA LEU A 782 16.01 -13.76 -0.20
C LEU A 782 15.17 -12.53 0.18
N GLY A 783 13.94 -12.71 0.68
CA GLY A 783 13.05 -11.64 1.15
C GLY A 783 12.62 -10.65 0.08
N VAL A 784 12.67 -11.04 -1.19
CA VAL A 784 12.17 -10.25 -2.31
C VAL A 784 10.67 -10.51 -2.46
N PHE A 785 9.87 -9.45 -2.39
CA PHE A 785 8.42 -9.57 -2.51
C PHE A 785 8.01 -9.77 -3.97
N MET A 786 7.03 -10.64 -4.17
CA MET A 786 6.41 -10.92 -5.45
C MET A 786 4.99 -10.38 -5.43
N TYR A 787 4.62 -9.64 -6.47
CA TYR A 787 3.31 -9.00 -6.55
C TYR A 787 2.49 -9.53 -7.71
N ILE A 788 1.19 -9.67 -7.51
CA ILE A 788 0.21 -9.85 -8.61
C ILE A 788 -0.70 -8.64 -8.66
N THR A 789 -0.98 -8.12 -9.86
CA THR A 789 -1.92 -7.03 -10.06
C THR A 789 -3.16 -7.52 -10.81
N ASN A 790 -4.33 -7.16 -10.29
CA ASN A 790 -5.62 -7.36 -10.96
C ASN A 790 -6.35 -6.04 -11.19
N ARG A 791 -5.61 -4.92 -11.24
CA ARG A 791 -6.15 -3.58 -11.51
C ARG A 791 -6.76 -3.43 -12.91
N HIS A 792 -6.30 -4.26 -13.84
CA HIS A 792 -6.76 -4.30 -15.21
C HIS A 792 -7.02 -5.75 -15.60
N GLU A 793 -7.87 -5.96 -16.61
CA GLU A 793 -7.91 -7.23 -17.31
C GLU A 793 -6.69 -7.30 -18.25
N PHE A 794 -5.84 -8.29 -18.05
CA PHE A 794 -4.60 -8.45 -18.82
C PHE A 794 -4.72 -9.52 -19.90
N GLY A 795 -5.43 -10.61 -19.61
CA GLY A 795 -5.51 -11.77 -20.48
C GLY A 795 -6.07 -12.98 -19.76
N ARG A 796 -5.78 -14.15 -20.33
CA ARG A 796 -6.30 -15.45 -19.86
C ARG A 796 -5.24 -16.54 -20.01
N LEU A 797 -5.44 -17.63 -19.28
CA LEU A 797 -4.69 -18.87 -19.45
C LEU A 797 -5.48 -19.82 -20.35
N ILE A 798 -4.79 -20.39 -21.34
CA ILE A 798 -5.32 -21.49 -22.15
C ILE A 798 -4.99 -22.84 -21.53
N SER A 799 -5.79 -23.84 -21.86
CA SER A 799 -5.57 -25.23 -21.51
C SER A 799 -4.63 -25.87 -22.51
N THR A 800 -3.50 -26.38 -22.04
CA THR A 800 -2.63 -27.30 -22.80
C THR A 800 -2.94 -28.77 -22.48
N ALA A 801 -3.82 -29.02 -21.52
CA ALA A 801 -4.19 -30.37 -21.11
C ALA A 801 -4.84 -31.13 -22.28
N ASN A 802 -4.32 -32.33 -22.56
CA ASN A 802 -4.80 -33.21 -23.64
C ASN A 802 -4.71 -32.60 -25.05
N TYR A 803 -3.81 -31.64 -25.30
CA TYR A 803 -3.61 -31.14 -26.66
C TYR A 803 -3.01 -32.22 -27.55
N ASN A 804 -3.80 -32.70 -28.51
CA ASN A 804 -3.39 -33.72 -29.46
C ASN A 804 -2.70 -33.07 -30.66
N THR A 805 -1.50 -33.52 -31.01
CA THR A 805 -0.71 -33.01 -32.13
C THR A 805 -0.77 -33.89 -33.38
N SER A 806 -1.67 -34.89 -33.43
CA SER A 806 -1.76 -35.87 -34.53
C SER A 806 -2.42 -35.37 -35.81
N HIS A 807 -3.16 -34.27 -35.73
CA HIS A 807 -3.86 -33.65 -36.87
C HIS A 807 -2.93 -32.66 -37.59
N LEU A 808 -3.24 -32.36 -38.85
CA LEU A 808 -2.54 -31.32 -39.61
C LEU A 808 -2.77 -29.95 -38.95
N ASN A 809 -4.04 -29.67 -38.62
CA ASN A 809 -4.53 -28.43 -38.02
C ASN A 809 -5.18 -28.71 -36.65
N ASN A 810 -4.35 -28.97 -35.63
CA ASN A 810 -4.79 -29.43 -34.30
C ASN A 810 -5.69 -28.43 -33.54
N ASP A 811 -5.51 -27.13 -33.77
CA ASP A 811 -6.29 -26.07 -33.12
C ASP A 811 -7.79 -26.17 -33.45
N LEU A 812 -8.18 -26.76 -34.60
CA LEU A 812 -9.60 -26.97 -34.96
C LEU A 812 -10.36 -27.76 -33.90
N TRP A 813 -9.71 -28.67 -33.19
CA TRP A 813 -10.30 -29.51 -32.13
C TRP A 813 -10.36 -28.83 -30.76
N GLN A 814 -9.91 -27.58 -30.63
CA GLN A 814 -9.81 -26.88 -29.34
C GLN A 814 -11.08 -26.15 -28.89
N ILE A 815 -12.19 -26.32 -29.60
CA ILE A 815 -13.47 -25.63 -29.31
C ILE A 815 -13.98 -25.86 -27.88
N PHE A 816 -13.71 -27.04 -27.29
CA PHE A 816 -14.16 -27.37 -25.93
C PHE A 816 -13.20 -26.90 -24.84
N GLU A 817 -11.90 -27.13 -25.02
CA GLU A 817 -10.89 -26.82 -23.99
C GLU A 817 -10.58 -25.32 -23.92
N ASN A 818 -10.61 -24.65 -25.08
CA ASN A 818 -10.22 -23.25 -25.27
C ASN A 818 -11.23 -22.48 -26.16
N PRO A 819 -12.51 -22.39 -25.76
CA PRO A 819 -13.59 -21.86 -26.61
C PRO A 819 -13.41 -20.39 -27.02
N LEU A 820 -12.79 -19.56 -26.17
CA LEU A 820 -12.59 -18.15 -26.48
C LEU A 820 -11.55 -17.94 -27.59
N ASP A 821 -10.42 -18.62 -27.47
CA ASP A 821 -9.31 -18.58 -28.41
C ASP A 821 -9.70 -19.24 -29.74
N TRP A 822 -10.42 -20.38 -29.66
CA TRP A 822 -11.04 -21.01 -30.83
C TRP A 822 -11.99 -20.05 -31.56
N ARG A 823 -12.85 -19.35 -30.81
CA ARG A 823 -13.76 -18.36 -31.40
C ARG A 823 -13.01 -17.20 -32.05
N GLU A 824 -11.96 -16.70 -31.42
CA GLU A 824 -11.16 -15.58 -31.94
C GLU A 824 -10.46 -15.96 -33.26
N LYS A 825 -9.98 -17.20 -33.38
CA LYS A 825 -9.32 -17.72 -34.58
C LYS A 825 -10.31 -18.12 -35.69
N TYR A 826 -11.37 -18.85 -35.34
CA TYR A 826 -12.17 -19.60 -36.31
C TYR A 826 -13.56 -19.02 -36.61
N VAL A 827 -14.08 -18.12 -35.78
CA VAL A 827 -15.37 -17.50 -36.03
C VAL A 827 -15.18 -16.20 -36.79
N HIS A 828 -16.07 -15.95 -37.75
CA HIS A 828 -15.99 -14.74 -38.56
C HIS A 828 -16.05 -13.48 -37.67
N PRO A 829 -15.16 -12.48 -37.83
CA PRO A 829 -15.13 -11.29 -36.97
C PRO A 829 -16.47 -10.53 -36.87
N ASN A 830 -17.22 -10.49 -37.97
CA ASN A 830 -18.55 -9.85 -38.04
C ASN A 830 -19.72 -10.73 -37.54
N TYR A 831 -19.49 -11.95 -37.04
CA TYR A 831 -20.57 -12.84 -36.57
C TYR A 831 -21.45 -12.18 -35.50
N THR A 832 -20.84 -11.48 -34.54
CA THR A 832 -21.58 -10.79 -33.46
C THR A 832 -22.45 -9.63 -33.96
N GLN A 833 -22.15 -9.08 -35.14
CA GLN A 833 -22.94 -8.02 -35.78
C GLN A 833 -24.29 -8.53 -36.29
N ILE A 834 -24.48 -9.85 -36.46
CA ILE A 834 -25.78 -10.46 -36.76
C ILE A 834 -26.80 -10.11 -35.66
N PHE A 835 -26.39 -10.20 -34.40
CA PHE A 835 -27.27 -9.99 -33.25
C PHE A 835 -27.44 -8.51 -32.89
N THR A 836 -26.39 -7.71 -33.08
CA THR A 836 -26.38 -6.30 -32.66
C THR A 836 -26.78 -5.31 -33.76
N GLN A 837 -26.40 -5.57 -35.01
CA GLN A 837 -26.59 -4.67 -36.16
C GLN A 837 -27.46 -5.28 -37.27
N ASN A 838 -28.06 -6.46 -37.04
CA ASN A 838 -28.80 -7.22 -38.06
C ASN A 838 -27.98 -7.43 -39.34
N HIS A 839 -26.68 -7.74 -39.21
CA HIS A 839 -25.80 -8.06 -40.33
C HIS A 839 -26.10 -9.46 -40.90
N LEU A 840 -27.30 -9.63 -41.48
CA LEU A 840 -27.77 -10.83 -42.16
C LEU A 840 -28.53 -10.43 -43.43
N GLU A 841 -28.45 -11.24 -44.47
CA GLU A 841 -29.14 -11.01 -45.74
C GLU A 841 -30.19 -12.09 -45.99
N GLN A 842 -31.19 -11.79 -46.81
CA GLN A 842 -32.19 -12.77 -47.25
C GLN A 842 -32.27 -12.78 -48.78
N PRO A 843 -31.29 -13.41 -49.47
CA PRO A 843 -31.21 -13.38 -50.93
C PRO A 843 -32.41 -14.04 -51.63
N CYS A 844 -33.05 -15.03 -51.02
CA CYS A 844 -34.26 -15.68 -51.50
C CYS A 844 -35.29 -15.78 -50.36
N PRO A 845 -36.61 -15.92 -50.66
CA PRO A 845 -37.62 -16.12 -49.62
C PRO A 845 -37.24 -17.28 -48.68
N ASP A 846 -37.24 -17.02 -47.36
CA ASP A 846 -36.84 -17.95 -46.29
C ASP A 846 -35.43 -18.57 -46.44
N VAL A 847 -34.55 -17.93 -47.20
CA VAL A 847 -33.11 -18.26 -47.28
C VAL A 847 -32.30 -17.14 -46.67
N PHE A 848 -31.74 -17.37 -45.49
CA PHE A 848 -30.96 -16.38 -44.74
C PHE A 848 -29.48 -16.60 -44.92
N TRP A 849 -28.69 -15.54 -45.10
CA TRP A 849 -27.27 -15.61 -45.43
C TRP A 849 -26.46 -14.72 -44.49
N PHE A 850 -25.48 -15.30 -43.80
CA PHE A 850 -24.76 -14.63 -42.71
C PHE A 850 -23.31 -15.13 -42.58
N PRO A 851 -22.39 -14.30 -42.07
CA PRO A 851 -21.00 -14.73 -41.81
C PRO A 851 -20.92 -15.64 -40.59
N VAL A 852 -20.13 -16.72 -40.64
CA VAL A 852 -19.97 -17.62 -39.48
C VAL A 852 -18.55 -18.14 -39.27
N LEU A 853 -17.84 -18.54 -40.32
CA LEU A 853 -16.45 -19.02 -40.23
C LEU A 853 -15.46 -17.95 -40.70
N SER A 854 -14.29 -17.87 -40.06
CA SER A 854 -13.17 -17.07 -40.55
C SER A 854 -12.60 -17.69 -41.83
N GLU A 855 -11.83 -16.92 -42.61
CA GLU A 855 -11.17 -17.46 -43.79
C GLU A 855 -10.18 -18.58 -43.42
N GLN A 856 -9.46 -18.42 -42.31
CA GLN A 856 -8.53 -19.41 -41.78
C GLN A 856 -9.23 -20.70 -41.37
N ALA A 857 -10.41 -20.63 -40.74
CA ALA A 857 -11.20 -21.82 -40.43
C ALA A 857 -11.56 -22.61 -41.69
N CYS A 858 -11.90 -21.89 -42.76
CA CYS A 858 -12.26 -22.52 -44.02
C CYS A 858 -11.06 -23.19 -44.68
N ASP A 859 -9.90 -22.53 -44.69
CA ASP A 859 -8.67 -23.07 -45.27
C ASP A 859 -8.20 -24.30 -44.49
N GLU A 860 -8.07 -24.20 -43.16
CA GLU A 860 -7.60 -25.30 -42.32
C GLU A 860 -8.55 -26.51 -42.37
N LEU A 861 -9.87 -26.30 -42.50
CA LEU A 861 -10.85 -27.37 -42.67
C LEU A 861 -10.71 -28.04 -44.04
N VAL A 862 -10.52 -27.28 -45.12
CA VAL A 862 -10.32 -27.84 -46.47
C VAL A 862 -9.01 -28.63 -46.52
N GLU A 863 -7.94 -28.09 -45.94
CA GLU A 863 -6.64 -28.78 -45.83
C GLU A 863 -6.78 -30.13 -45.12
N GLU A 864 -7.55 -30.20 -44.03
CA GLU A 864 -7.75 -31.49 -43.35
C GLU A 864 -8.58 -32.49 -44.15
N MET A 865 -9.58 -32.01 -44.87
CA MET A 865 -10.36 -32.88 -45.76
C MET A 865 -9.49 -33.43 -46.90
N GLU A 866 -8.62 -32.60 -47.49
CA GLU A 866 -7.68 -33.05 -48.51
C GLU A 866 -6.58 -33.96 -47.96
N ASN A 867 -6.09 -33.72 -46.74
CA ASN A 867 -5.13 -34.56 -46.06
C ASN A 867 -5.68 -35.96 -45.78
N TYR A 868 -6.96 -36.07 -45.38
CA TYR A 868 -7.64 -37.36 -45.27
C TYR A 868 -7.79 -38.05 -46.64
N GLY A 869 -8.07 -37.28 -47.70
CA GLY A 869 -7.94 -37.68 -49.11
C GLY A 869 -8.93 -38.72 -49.64
N THR A 870 -9.65 -39.44 -48.78
CA THR A 870 -10.63 -40.46 -49.22
C THR A 870 -12.01 -39.85 -49.47
N TRP A 871 -12.20 -39.27 -50.66
CA TRP A 871 -13.47 -38.69 -51.13
C TRP A 871 -14.42 -39.76 -51.71
N SER A 872 -15.74 -39.65 -51.48
CA SER A 872 -16.76 -40.68 -51.82
C SER A 872 -16.84 -41.05 -53.31
N GLY A 873 -16.57 -40.09 -54.19
CA GLY A 873 -16.78 -40.18 -55.63
C GLY A 873 -18.21 -40.01 -56.11
N GLY A 874 -19.13 -39.55 -55.25
CA GLY A 874 -20.51 -39.22 -55.65
C GLY A 874 -21.34 -40.45 -56.07
N LYS A 875 -21.11 -41.59 -55.42
CA LYS A 875 -21.82 -42.86 -55.69
C LYS A 875 -22.94 -43.09 -54.68
N HIS A 876 -24.05 -43.67 -55.13
CA HIS A 876 -25.21 -43.98 -54.30
C HIS A 876 -24.94 -44.98 -53.18
N GLU A 877 -24.00 -45.92 -53.37
CA GLU A 877 -23.58 -46.85 -52.33
C GLU A 877 -22.29 -46.35 -51.70
N ASP A 878 -22.35 -46.00 -50.41
CA ASP A 878 -21.19 -45.61 -49.62
C ASP A 878 -21.14 -46.41 -48.31
N LYS A 879 -20.20 -47.35 -48.24
CA LYS A 879 -19.99 -48.21 -47.07
C LYS A 879 -19.41 -47.45 -45.86
N ARG A 880 -19.00 -46.20 -46.03
CA ARG A 880 -18.39 -45.36 -45.00
C ARG A 880 -19.43 -44.65 -44.14
N ILE A 881 -20.69 -44.57 -44.59
CA ILE A 881 -21.81 -43.95 -43.87
C ILE A 881 -22.73 -44.99 -43.23
N SER A 882 -23.39 -44.61 -42.13
CA SER A 882 -24.32 -45.50 -41.42
C SER A 882 -25.59 -45.72 -42.26
N GLY A 883 -25.79 -46.94 -42.76
CA GLY A 883 -26.92 -47.32 -43.63
C GLY A 883 -26.53 -47.66 -45.08
N GLY A 884 -25.31 -47.31 -45.52
CA GLY A 884 -24.72 -47.80 -46.77
C GLY A 884 -25.26 -47.20 -48.07
N TYR A 885 -26.26 -46.32 -48.02
CA TYR A 885 -26.94 -45.78 -49.20
C TYR A 885 -27.27 -44.29 -49.05
N GLU A 886 -26.88 -43.49 -50.05
CA GLU A 886 -27.16 -42.05 -50.13
C GLU A 886 -28.12 -41.77 -51.30
N SER A 887 -29.28 -41.20 -50.96
CA SER A 887 -30.34 -40.93 -51.95
C SER A 887 -29.95 -39.85 -52.98
N VAL A 888 -29.06 -38.93 -52.60
CA VAL A 888 -28.54 -37.85 -53.43
C VAL A 888 -27.02 -37.76 -53.20
N PRO A 889 -26.22 -38.54 -53.93
CA PRO A 889 -24.82 -38.73 -53.58
C PRO A 889 -23.98 -37.52 -53.95
N THR A 890 -23.08 -37.14 -53.05
CA THR A 890 -22.08 -36.08 -53.25
C THR A 890 -20.67 -36.60 -53.07
N ASP A 891 -19.69 -36.04 -53.79
CA ASP A 891 -18.27 -36.33 -53.61
C ASP A 891 -17.79 -35.66 -52.32
N ASP A 892 -17.84 -36.39 -51.22
CA ASP A 892 -17.76 -35.83 -49.87
C ASP A 892 -16.93 -36.65 -48.88
N ILE A 893 -16.68 -35.99 -47.75
CA ILE A 893 -16.12 -36.54 -46.53
C ILE A 893 -17.00 -36.07 -45.36
N HIS A 894 -17.48 -37.02 -44.56
CA HIS A 894 -18.23 -36.74 -43.34
C HIS A 894 -17.30 -36.35 -42.19
N MET A 895 -17.75 -35.42 -41.35
CA MET A 895 -17.00 -34.99 -40.15
C MET A 895 -16.66 -36.15 -39.23
N ARG A 896 -17.51 -37.20 -39.17
CA ARG A 896 -17.26 -38.42 -38.39
C ARG A 896 -16.05 -39.21 -38.87
N GLN A 897 -15.74 -39.18 -40.17
CA GLN A 897 -14.63 -39.93 -40.76
C GLN A 897 -13.26 -39.37 -40.35
N ILE A 898 -13.18 -38.06 -40.13
CA ILE A 898 -11.98 -37.38 -39.64
C ILE A 898 -12.01 -37.18 -38.11
N GLY A 899 -13.02 -37.70 -37.42
CA GLY A 899 -13.16 -37.55 -35.97
C GLY A 899 -13.47 -36.13 -35.50
N TYR A 900 -14.15 -35.31 -36.32
CA TYR A 900 -14.51 -33.90 -36.04
C TYR A 900 -16.02 -33.67 -35.79
N GLU A 901 -16.81 -34.74 -35.75
CA GLU A 901 -18.26 -34.66 -35.61
C GLU A 901 -18.71 -34.01 -34.29
N LYS A 902 -18.01 -34.28 -33.18
CA LYS A 902 -18.39 -33.73 -31.87
C LYS A 902 -18.18 -32.22 -31.81
N GLU A 903 -17.03 -31.78 -32.30
CA GLU A 903 -16.61 -30.39 -32.39
C GLU A 903 -17.54 -29.62 -33.33
N TRP A 904 -17.87 -30.20 -34.49
CA TRP A 904 -18.80 -29.61 -35.45
C TRP A 904 -20.22 -29.48 -34.91
N LEU A 905 -20.71 -30.49 -34.19
CA LEU A 905 -22.02 -30.42 -33.52
C LEU A 905 -22.04 -29.34 -32.45
N HIS A 906 -20.97 -29.19 -31.67
CA HIS A 906 -20.87 -28.10 -30.71
C HIS A 906 -20.84 -26.73 -31.41
N PHE A 907 -20.14 -26.61 -32.54
CA PHE A 907 -20.20 -25.42 -33.39
C PHE A 907 -21.63 -25.09 -33.86
N ILE A 908 -22.41 -26.09 -34.28
CA ILE A 908 -23.83 -25.88 -34.65
C ILE A 908 -24.65 -25.39 -33.45
N GLN A 909 -24.43 -25.97 -32.27
CA GLN A 909 -25.14 -25.57 -31.05
C GLN A 909 -24.81 -24.14 -30.62
N GLU A 910 -23.53 -23.76 -30.64
CA GLU A 910 -23.08 -22.45 -30.17
C GLU A 910 -23.25 -21.33 -31.19
N PHE A 911 -23.09 -21.60 -32.49
CA PHE A 911 -23.01 -20.54 -33.52
C PHE A 911 -24.16 -20.57 -34.55
N ILE A 912 -24.81 -21.71 -34.79
CA ILE A 912 -25.90 -21.80 -35.78
C ILE A 912 -27.26 -21.72 -35.11
N SER A 913 -27.43 -22.38 -33.96
CA SER A 913 -28.69 -22.42 -33.23
C SER A 913 -29.19 -21.03 -32.79
N PRO A 914 -28.32 -20.12 -32.29
CA PRO A 914 -28.75 -18.75 -31.95
C PRO A 914 -29.20 -17.93 -33.17
N VAL A 915 -28.54 -18.11 -34.32
CA VAL A 915 -28.96 -17.44 -35.57
C VAL A 915 -30.31 -17.99 -36.03
N THR A 916 -30.52 -19.31 -35.94
CA THR A 916 -31.79 -19.97 -36.27
C THR A 916 -32.94 -19.40 -35.44
N LEU A 917 -32.76 -19.28 -34.12
CA LEU A 917 -33.73 -18.68 -33.20
C LEU A 917 -34.07 -17.22 -33.55
N LYS A 918 -33.08 -16.47 -34.07
CA LYS A 918 -33.25 -15.07 -34.49
C LYS A 918 -34.08 -14.97 -35.78
N VAL A 919 -33.79 -15.79 -36.79
CA VAL A 919 -34.41 -15.67 -38.11
C VAL A 919 -35.74 -16.42 -38.23
N PHE A 920 -35.92 -17.52 -37.49
CA PHE A 920 -37.18 -18.27 -37.42
C PHE A 920 -37.81 -18.13 -36.02
N SER A 921 -38.47 -16.99 -35.80
CA SER A 921 -39.13 -16.72 -34.51
C SER A 921 -40.16 -17.80 -34.18
N GLY A 922 -40.04 -18.40 -32.99
CA GLY A 922 -40.90 -19.49 -32.52
C GLY A 922 -40.37 -20.90 -32.82
N TYR A 923 -39.29 -21.04 -33.59
CA TYR A 923 -38.62 -22.32 -33.81
C TYR A 923 -37.44 -22.50 -32.85
N TYR A 924 -37.44 -23.59 -32.07
CA TYR A 924 -36.38 -23.91 -31.12
C TYR A 924 -35.63 -25.17 -31.57
N THR A 925 -34.34 -25.03 -31.84
CA THR A 925 -33.46 -26.14 -32.22
C THR A 925 -32.52 -26.53 -31.09
N LYS A 926 -32.16 -27.82 -31.02
CA LYS A 926 -31.07 -28.33 -30.17
C LYS A 926 -29.76 -28.49 -30.95
N GLY A 927 -29.73 -28.07 -32.22
CA GLY A 927 -28.55 -28.17 -33.09
C GLY A 927 -28.14 -29.61 -33.38
N TYR A 928 -29.10 -30.54 -33.46
CA TYR A 928 -28.81 -31.95 -33.72
C TYR A 928 -28.70 -32.21 -35.22
N ALA A 929 -27.60 -32.81 -35.69
CA ALA A 929 -27.40 -33.14 -37.09
C ALA A 929 -26.68 -34.48 -37.24
N ILE A 930 -27.23 -35.38 -38.06
CA ILE A 930 -26.60 -36.68 -38.35
C ILE A 930 -25.68 -36.58 -39.57
N MET A 931 -26.10 -35.79 -40.57
CA MET A 931 -25.35 -35.64 -41.82
C MET A 931 -24.58 -34.31 -41.77
N ASN A 932 -23.31 -34.40 -41.43
CA ASN A 932 -22.35 -33.29 -41.41
C ASN A 932 -21.17 -33.67 -42.31
N PHE A 933 -20.98 -32.95 -43.41
CA PHE A 933 -20.00 -33.34 -44.43
C PHE A 933 -19.50 -32.14 -45.23
N VAL A 934 -18.31 -32.28 -45.81
CA VAL A 934 -17.75 -31.32 -46.77
C VAL A 934 -17.86 -31.93 -48.16
N VAL A 935 -18.43 -31.17 -49.09
CA VAL A 935 -18.58 -31.57 -50.50
C VAL A 935 -17.51 -30.90 -51.35
N LYS A 936 -16.96 -31.65 -52.29
CA LYS A 936 -16.00 -31.21 -53.30
C LYS A 936 -16.61 -31.29 -54.70
N TYR A 937 -16.83 -30.14 -55.31
CA TYR A 937 -17.24 -30.07 -56.72
C TYR A 937 -16.05 -29.78 -57.63
N THR A 938 -15.87 -30.62 -58.65
CA THR A 938 -14.84 -30.44 -59.69
C THR A 938 -15.44 -30.70 -61.08
N PRO A 939 -14.99 -30.00 -62.14
CA PRO A 939 -15.46 -30.19 -63.51
C PRO A 939 -15.36 -31.65 -64.00
N ASN A 940 -14.33 -32.38 -63.53
CA ASN A 940 -13.96 -33.69 -64.06
C ASN A 940 -14.53 -34.88 -63.27
N ARG A 941 -15.16 -34.67 -62.11
CA ARG A 941 -15.67 -35.75 -61.25
C ARG A 941 -17.16 -35.57 -60.95
N GLN A 942 -17.49 -34.63 -60.08
CA GLN A 942 -18.87 -34.21 -59.83
C GLN A 942 -18.92 -32.68 -59.86
N SER A 943 -19.52 -32.13 -60.92
CA SER A 943 -19.53 -30.67 -61.15
C SER A 943 -20.81 -29.99 -60.66
N TYR A 944 -21.92 -30.73 -60.53
CA TYR A 944 -23.23 -30.19 -60.14
C TYR A 944 -23.98 -31.18 -59.24
N LEU A 945 -25.08 -30.73 -58.64
CA LEU A 945 -26.01 -31.57 -57.88
C LEU A 945 -27.43 -31.36 -58.38
N ARG A 946 -28.08 -32.45 -58.80
CA ARG A 946 -29.44 -32.44 -59.35
C ARG A 946 -30.48 -31.86 -58.36
N PRO A 947 -31.62 -31.36 -58.83
CA PRO A 947 -32.68 -30.85 -57.96
C PRO A 947 -33.12 -31.88 -56.91
N HIS A 948 -33.14 -31.50 -55.63
CA HIS A 948 -33.49 -32.38 -54.51
C HIS A 948 -34.02 -31.62 -53.29
N HIS A 949 -34.47 -32.39 -52.29
CA HIS A 949 -34.78 -31.94 -50.94
C HIS A 949 -33.80 -32.57 -49.96
N ASP A 950 -33.48 -31.85 -48.90
CA ASP A 950 -32.64 -32.37 -47.83
C ASP A 950 -33.50 -33.12 -46.81
N SER A 951 -32.92 -34.15 -46.20
CA SER A 951 -33.54 -34.83 -45.07
C SER A 951 -33.27 -34.06 -43.77
N SER A 952 -33.69 -32.80 -43.72
CA SER A 952 -33.53 -31.89 -42.58
C SER A 952 -34.79 -31.05 -42.37
N THR A 953 -34.98 -30.51 -41.17
CA THR A 953 -35.93 -29.40 -40.99
C THR A 953 -35.37 -28.15 -41.64
N PHE A 954 -34.10 -27.85 -41.39
CA PHE A 954 -33.35 -26.81 -42.08
C PHE A 954 -31.91 -27.26 -42.36
N THR A 955 -31.34 -26.72 -43.44
CA THR A 955 -29.98 -26.99 -43.89
C THR A 955 -29.16 -25.73 -43.77
N ILE A 956 -27.91 -25.88 -43.36
CA ILE A 956 -26.87 -24.86 -43.53
C ILE A 956 -25.88 -25.28 -44.61
N ASN A 957 -25.40 -24.30 -45.36
CA ASN A 957 -24.42 -24.49 -46.41
C ASN A 957 -23.39 -23.35 -46.33
N ILE A 958 -22.16 -23.70 -45.95
CA ILE A 958 -21.06 -22.76 -45.72
C ILE A 958 -20.07 -22.88 -46.87
N ALA A 959 -19.76 -21.76 -47.52
CA ALA A 959 -18.73 -21.75 -48.57
C ALA A 959 -17.33 -21.70 -47.95
N LEU A 960 -16.45 -22.61 -48.36
CA LEU A 960 -15.11 -22.75 -47.77
C LEU A 960 -14.00 -22.13 -48.62
N ASN A 961 -14.26 -21.76 -49.87
CA ASN A 961 -13.27 -21.11 -50.74
C ASN A 961 -13.89 -20.06 -51.66
N HIS A 962 -13.06 -19.28 -52.37
CA HIS A 962 -13.49 -18.09 -53.09
C HIS A 962 -13.96 -18.41 -54.52
N LYS A 963 -15.18 -17.99 -54.86
CA LYS A 963 -15.61 -17.91 -56.25
C LYS A 963 -14.78 -16.86 -57.00
N GLY A 964 -14.33 -17.20 -58.21
CA GLY A 964 -13.51 -16.37 -59.08
C GLY A 964 -12.00 -16.59 -58.94
N ARG A 965 -11.53 -16.92 -57.72
CA ARG A 965 -10.12 -17.27 -57.45
C ARG A 965 -9.90 -18.78 -57.50
N ASP A 966 -10.68 -19.55 -56.76
CA ASP A 966 -10.46 -20.99 -56.55
C ASP A 966 -11.37 -21.84 -57.47
N PHE A 967 -12.53 -21.30 -57.85
CA PHE A 967 -13.45 -21.93 -58.81
C PHE A 967 -14.28 -20.93 -59.62
N GLN A 968 -14.80 -21.35 -60.77
CA GLN A 968 -15.77 -20.62 -61.60
C GLN A 968 -17.07 -21.40 -61.75
N GLY A 969 -18.17 -20.70 -62.02
CA GLY A 969 -19.50 -21.29 -61.99
C GLY A 969 -19.96 -21.56 -60.55
N GLY A 970 -20.84 -22.53 -60.36
CA GLY A 970 -21.35 -22.91 -59.04
C GLY A 970 -22.42 -21.97 -58.48
N GLY A 971 -22.86 -22.28 -57.27
CA GLY A 971 -23.96 -21.63 -56.57
C GLY A 971 -25.01 -22.63 -56.08
N CYS A 972 -26.16 -22.11 -55.67
CA CYS A 972 -27.35 -22.89 -55.31
C CYS A 972 -28.58 -22.19 -55.90
N ARG A 973 -29.46 -22.94 -56.58
CA ARG A 973 -30.71 -22.41 -57.15
C ARG A 973 -31.91 -23.05 -56.47
N PHE A 974 -32.87 -22.22 -56.07
CA PHE A 974 -34.14 -22.63 -55.49
C PHE A 974 -35.26 -22.53 -56.54
N HIS A 975 -35.74 -23.67 -57.02
CA HIS A 975 -36.61 -23.74 -58.21
C HIS A 975 -37.96 -23.04 -58.00
N ARG A 976 -38.59 -23.24 -56.84
CA ARG A 976 -39.92 -22.69 -56.54
C ARG A 976 -39.94 -21.15 -56.60
N TYR A 977 -38.82 -20.52 -56.29
CA TYR A 977 -38.71 -19.05 -56.23
C TYR A 977 -37.97 -18.45 -57.42
N ASN A 978 -37.50 -19.28 -58.35
CA ASN A 978 -36.58 -18.89 -59.43
C ASN A 978 -35.45 -17.96 -58.94
N CYS A 979 -34.87 -18.31 -57.78
CA CYS A 979 -33.88 -17.51 -57.09
C CYS A 979 -32.59 -18.31 -56.95
N SER A 980 -31.44 -17.64 -57.12
CA SER A 980 -30.13 -18.28 -57.12
C SER A 980 -29.14 -17.50 -56.24
N ILE A 981 -28.37 -18.22 -55.44
CA ILE A 981 -27.16 -17.71 -54.80
C ILE A 981 -25.99 -18.04 -55.71
N GLU A 982 -25.67 -17.13 -56.62
CA GLU A 982 -24.62 -17.35 -57.61
C GLU A 982 -23.23 -17.07 -57.07
N SER A 983 -23.06 -16.08 -56.19
CA SER A 983 -21.75 -15.63 -55.71
C SER A 983 -21.54 -15.90 -54.21
N PRO A 984 -21.39 -17.17 -53.80
CA PRO A 984 -21.13 -17.49 -52.41
C PRO A 984 -19.83 -16.84 -51.92
N ARG A 985 -19.86 -16.39 -50.66
CA ARG A 985 -18.79 -15.68 -49.96
C ARG A 985 -18.11 -16.67 -49.01
N LYS A 986 -16.79 -16.80 -49.07
CA LYS A 986 -16.02 -17.65 -48.17
C LYS A 986 -16.35 -17.30 -46.71
N GLY A 987 -16.58 -18.31 -45.87
CA GLY A 987 -16.93 -18.15 -44.47
C GLY A 987 -18.39 -17.76 -44.19
N TRP A 988 -19.20 -17.53 -45.22
CA TRP A 988 -20.63 -17.23 -45.06
C TRP A 988 -21.47 -18.51 -45.21
N SER A 989 -22.46 -18.63 -44.33
CA SER A 989 -23.46 -19.70 -44.32
C SER A 989 -24.79 -19.20 -44.83
N PHE A 990 -25.40 -19.88 -45.80
CA PHE A 990 -26.82 -19.72 -46.07
C PHE A 990 -27.63 -20.85 -45.44
N MET A 991 -28.77 -20.49 -44.87
CA MET A 991 -29.68 -21.33 -44.09
C MET A 991 -31.05 -21.30 -44.74
N HIS A 992 -31.65 -22.48 -44.99
CA HIS A 992 -32.97 -22.62 -45.59
C HIS A 992 -33.69 -23.87 -45.08
N PRO A 993 -35.04 -23.94 -45.15
CA PRO A 993 -35.78 -25.17 -44.91
C PRO A 993 -35.34 -26.31 -45.83
N GLY A 994 -35.19 -27.53 -45.30
CA GLY A 994 -34.73 -28.69 -46.10
C GLY A 994 -35.84 -29.42 -46.85
N ARG A 995 -37.05 -29.43 -46.26
CA ARG A 995 -38.22 -30.18 -46.75
C ARG A 995 -39.29 -29.30 -47.38
N LEU A 996 -40.09 -29.91 -48.26
CA LEU A 996 -41.33 -29.40 -48.88
C LEU A 996 -41.19 -28.17 -49.79
N THR A 997 -40.59 -27.09 -49.31
CA THR A 997 -40.73 -25.74 -49.89
C THR A 997 -39.54 -25.28 -50.72
N HIS A 998 -38.34 -25.80 -50.45
CA HIS A 998 -37.08 -25.35 -51.04
C HIS A 998 -36.41 -26.47 -51.86
N LEU A 999 -37.10 -26.94 -52.90
CA LEU A 999 -36.47 -27.81 -53.90
C LEU A 999 -35.33 -27.03 -54.56
N HIS A 1000 -34.11 -27.52 -54.42
CA HIS A 1000 -32.92 -26.78 -54.82
C HIS A 1000 -31.92 -27.65 -55.60
N GLU A 1001 -31.10 -27.01 -56.42
CA GLU A 1001 -30.03 -27.63 -57.20
C GLU A 1001 -28.68 -26.95 -56.96
N GLY A 1002 -27.61 -27.74 -56.96
CA GLY A 1002 -26.25 -27.23 -56.95
C GLY A 1002 -25.81 -26.91 -58.38
N LEU A 1003 -25.66 -25.62 -58.68
CA LEU A 1003 -25.26 -25.17 -60.02
C LEU A 1003 -23.86 -25.71 -60.42
N PRO A 1004 -23.61 -25.95 -61.72
CA PRO A 1004 -22.37 -26.56 -62.19
C PRO A 1004 -21.14 -25.67 -61.95
N THR A 1005 -20.12 -26.25 -61.30
CA THR A 1005 -18.76 -25.70 -61.23
C THR A 1005 -18.06 -25.94 -62.57
N THR A 1006 -17.73 -24.88 -63.29
CA THR A 1006 -17.21 -24.94 -64.66
C THR A 1006 -15.68 -24.99 -64.73
N ASN A 1007 -14.99 -24.47 -63.70
CA ASN A 1007 -13.53 -24.48 -63.61
C ASN A 1007 -13.08 -24.46 -62.14
N GLY A 1008 -11.90 -24.99 -61.85
CA GLY A 1008 -11.35 -25.07 -60.49
C GLY A 1008 -12.08 -26.07 -59.57
N THR A 1009 -11.94 -25.88 -58.26
CA THR A 1009 -12.53 -26.78 -57.25
C THR A 1009 -13.34 -25.99 -56.24
N ARG A 1010 -14.60 -26.36 -56.01
CA ARG A 1010 -15.49 -25.69 -55.05
C ARG A 1010 -15.68 -26.57 -53.82
N TYR A 1011 -15.45 -26.02 -52.63
CA TYR A 1011 -15.70 -26.68 -51.35
C TYR A 1011 -16.84 -26.01 -50.58
N ILE A 1012 -17.73 -26.82 -50.03
CA ILE A 1012 -18.80 -26.36 -49.14
C ILE A 1012 -18.93 -27.32 -47.95
N ALA A 1013 -19.18 -26.79 -46.75
CA ALA A 1013 -19.59 -27.57 -45.59
C ALA A 1013 -21.13 -27.54 -45.48
N VAL A 1014 -21.74 -28.71 -45.38
CA VAL A 1014 -23.20 -28.87 -45.35
C VAL A 1014 -23.59 -29.61 -44.08
N SER A 1015 -24.69 -29.18 -43.46
CA SER A 1015 -25.26 -29.90 -42.31
C SER A 1015 -26.77 -29.92 -42.39
N PHE A 1016 -27.32 -31.12 -42.27
CA PHE A 1016 -28.76 -31.39 -42.22
C PHE A 1016 -29.21 -31.42 -40.76
N ILE A 1017 -29.80 -30.30 -40.32
CA ILE A 1017 -30.12 -30.05 -38.91
C ILE A 1017 -31.59 -30.36 -38.63
N ASP A 1018 -31.83 -30.96 -37.46
CA ASP A 1018 -33.11 -31.49 -37.01
C ASP A 1018 -33.78 -32.39 -38.08
N PRO A 1019 -33.11 -33.51 -38.48
CA PRO A 1019 -33.57 -34.43 -39.50
C PRO A 1019 -34.86 -35.21 -39.16
#